data_AF-A0A7C2JY58-F1
#
_entry.id   AF-A0A7C2JY58-F1
#
_cell.length_a   1.000
_cell.length_b   1.000
_cell.length_c   1.000
_cell.angle_alpha   90.00
_cell.angle_beta   90.00
_cell.angle_gamma   90.00
#
_symmetry.space_group_name_H-M   'P 1'
#
loop_
_entity.id
_entity.type
_entity.pdbx_description
1 polymer ?
#
loop_
_entity_poly.entity_id
_entity_poly.type
_entity_poly.pdbx_seq_one_letter_code
_entity_poly.pdbx_strand_id
1 'polypeptide(L)'
;MNWRNIGLIFRREVLDQLRDRRTLFMIAVLPLLLYPALGIGMMQLTVLFSEQPRTVVILGAGDLPPPALIEGDRFLDTWFRIPSDADKLQVITDDQAADAQDLTRTAWRTALLEEARRLRELIDQREVVSAQLAEAEKAGDLPAIATLRQKLDQLTEALGDQFHASDIQVLIVIPPDFARHLAAMKQAVVERGDKAAEFDYPRPLIVQNSADEKSLIAANRVQRVMDAWEREILKQALQEVGLPASLPAPINAAAIDLAEDQQLSANVWSKLFPALLVIMALTGAFYPAIDLAAGEKERGTMETLLICPAARTEIVLGKFLTVMLFSASTALLNLMSLGFTGKYMVSLAGGGPMAKVGDLTLPPLSALTWVLVILVPLSALFSALCLAFATFARSSKEGQYYLTPLLMVTLGLTVFCLSPAVEIQPFYSVMPVMGPALLLKGLLLGNSPAPLLVYVLPVLATSFGYSVLALWWAIDQFGSEDVLFREAERFDLRLWLRHLLRDKEPTPSFAEAGFCFVLIMFLQFVALKFFQAPLQSAAEEDRGRLMMQLLIIQQLVIVGTPPLFMGVLLTSSIRETFRLRWPNAADLLAAGLLAVALHPLSLEFAARISWFFPPLPESVTEVMATIASGDLPWWIPFLAFAVAPAVCEELAFRGFLLSGFVRGGREKLAIVLSALTFGIMHLIPQQVLNASLLGLVLGLIAVRSRSLWPGVLFHLVYNGLELGRNRWGGELPTAGPWGWLFQFSKETGGLRYQPLLLMLMGLAACVLIGVIVRPRETLVEPPFRTEPVTNAGPPVLAPRQ
;
A
#
# COMPACT_ATOMS: atom_id res chain seq x y z
N MET A 1 3.52 0.37 45.23
CA MET A 1 2.93 -0.57 44.27
C MET A 1 2.83 -1.92 44.94
N ASN A 2 1.62 -2.36 45.27
CA ASN A 2 1.33 -3.61 45.96
C ASN A 2 0.75 -4.64 44.99
N TRP A 3 1.49 -5.72 44.73
CA TRP A 3 1.06 -6.82 43.85
C TRP A 3 -0.25 -7.46 44.27
N ARG A 4 -0.59 -7.42 45.56
CA ARG A 4 -1.87 -7.93 46.07
C ARG A 4 -3.04 -7.09 45.56
N ASN A 5 -2.90 -5.76 45.52
CA ASN A 5 -3.94 -4.87 44.98
C ASN A 5 -4.16 -5.13 43.49
N ILE A 6 -3.07 -5.21 42.72
CA ILE A 6 -3.12 -5.52 41.28
C ILE A 6 -3.82 -6.86 41.04
N GLY A 7 -3.46 -7.90 41.79
CA GLY A 7 -4.06 -9.23 41.67
C GLY A 7 -5.55 -9.26 42.04
N LEU A 8 -5.98 -8.47 43.04
CA LEU A 8 -7.38 -8.35 43.42
C LEU A 8 -8.20 -7.66 42.32
N ILE A 9 -7.69 -6.55 41.79
CA ILE A 9 -8.32 -5.82 40.68
C ILE A 9 -8.40 -6.72 39.45
N PHE A 10 -7.28 -7.32 39.03
CA PHE A 10 -7.24 -8.27 37.92
C PHE A 10 -8.30 -9.38 38.07
N ARG A 11 -8.37 -10.03 39.23
CA ARG A 11 -9.34 -11.10 39.48
C ARG A 11 -10.78 -10.59 39.41
N ARG A 12 -11.07 -9.41 39.97
CA ARG A 12 -12.39 -8.79 39.86
C ARG A 12 -12.76 -8.58 38.40
N GLU A 13 -11.90 -7.91 37.65
CA GLU A 13 -12.17 -7.54 36.26
C GLU A 13 -12.34 -8.77 35.37
N VAL A 14 -11.51 -9.80 35.55
CA VAL A 14 -11.68 -11.08 34.83
C VAL A 14 -13.03 -11.72 35.13
N LEU A 15 -13.45 -11.76 36.41
CA LEU A 15 -14.75 -12.33 36.79
C LEU A 15 -15.92 -11.53 36.22
N ASP A 16 -15.83 -10.21 36.20
CA ASP A 16 -16.87 -9.34 35.64
C ASP A 16 -16.98 -9.55 34.13
N GLN A 17 -15.85 -9.61 33.40
CA GLN A 17 -15.83 -9.91 31.96
C GLN A 17 -16.36 -11.32 31.63
N LEU A 18 -16.01 -12.34 32.43
CA LEU A 18 -16.52 -13.70 32.25
C LEU A 18 -18.02 -13.83 32.54
N ARG A 19 -18.64 -12.87 33.22
CA ARG A 19 -20.10 -12.84 33.46
C ARG A 19 -20.85 -12.14 32.33
N ASP A 20 -20.18 -11.25 31.60
CA ASP A 20 -20.77 -10.58 30.46
C ASP A 20 -20.84 -11.52 29.24
N ARG A 21 -22.05 -12.08 29.04
CA ARG A 21 -22.36 -12.96 27.91
C ARG A 21 -22.12 -12.29 26.56
N ARG A 22 -22.37 -10.99 26.45
CA ARG A 22 -22.18 -10.25 25.19
C ARG A 22 -20.70 -10.20 24.86
N THR A 23 -19.89 -9.84 25.84
CA THR A 23 -18.44 -9.72 25.67
C THR A 23 -17.80 -11.08 25.40
N LEU A 24 -18.18 -12.13 26.13
CA LEU A 24 -17.75 -13.50 25.82
C LEU A 24 -18.18 -13.99 24.43
N PHE A 25 -19.41 -13.68 24.02
CA PHE A 25 -19.87 -14.04 22.68
C PHE A 25 -19.04 -13.33 21.61
N MET A 26 -18.82 -12.02 21.73
CA MET A 26 -18.06 -11.23 20.75
C MET A 26 -16.58 -11.60 20.68
N ILE A 27 -15.98 -11.98 21.81
CA ILE A 27 -14.54 -12.24 21.92
C ILE A 27 -14.19 -13.69 21.60
N ALA A 28 -14.95 -14.64 22.13
CA ALA A 28 -14.65 -16.06 22.00
C ALA A 28 -15.52 -16.74 20.94
N VAL A 29 -16.85 -16.65 21.06
CA VAL A 29 -17.76 -17.49 20.26
C VAL A 29 -17.88 -17.02 18.81
N LEU A 30 -18.09 -15.72 18.59
CA LEU A 30 -18.34 -15.16 17.28
C LEU A 30 -17.13 -15.37 16.35
N PRO A 31 -15.88 -15.00 16.72
CA PRO A 31 -14.71 -15.28 15.88
C PRO A 31 -14.51 -16.77 15.59
N LEU A 32 -14.67 -17.61 16.62
CA LEU A 32 -14.48 -19.06 16.55
C LEU A 32 -15.43 -19.71 15.54
N LEU A 33 -16.66 -19.21 15.40
CA LEU A 33 -17.66 -19.74 14.48
C LEU A 33 -17.67 -19.02 13.13
N LEU A 34 -17.60 -17.70 13.15
CA LEU A 34 -17.77 -16.85 11.97
C LEU A 34 -16.65 -17.06 10.96
N TYR A 35 -15.39 -17.11 11.40
CA TYR A 35 -14.27 -17.21 10.46
C TYR A 35 -14.21 -18.57 9.77
N PRO A 36 -14.37 -19.72 10.47
CA PRO A 36 -14.56 -21.01 9.82
C PRO A 36 -15.74 -21.05 8.86
N ALA A 37 -16.91 -20.54 9.28
CA ALA A 37 -18.11 -20.54 8.45
C ALA A 37 -17.92 -19.69 7.19
N LEU A 38 -17.28 -18.52 7.31
CA LEU A 38 -16.98 -17.64 6.17
C LEU A 38 -15.96 -18.29 5.23
N GLY A 39 -14.92 -18.94 5.76
CA GLY A 39 -13.93 -19.68 4.97
C GLY A 39 -14.55 -20.84 4.18
N ILE A 40 -15.36 -21.67 4.85
CA ILE A 40 -16.09 -22.78 4.22
C ILE A 40 -17.08 -22.25 3.18
N GLY A 41 -17.86 -21.22 3.52
CA GLY A 41 -18.84 -20.62 2.63
C GLY A 41 -18.22 -20.01 1.38
N MET A 42 -17.13 -19.24 1.53
CA MET A 42 -16.40 -18.66 0.40
C MET A 42 -15.82 -19.73 -0.53
N MET A 43 -15.28 -20.82 0.04
CA MET A 43 -14.76 -21.93 -0.75
C MET A 43 -15.87 -22.66 -1.51
N GLN A 44 -17.01 -22.94 -0.87
CA GLN A 44 -18.17 -23.56 -1.55
C GLN A 44 -18.72 -22.66 -2.65
N LEU A 45 -18.81 -21.35 -2.41
CA LEU A 45 -19.19 -20.38 -3.44
C LEU A 45 -18.22 -20.42 -4.62
N THR A 46 -16.91 -20.43 -4.35
CA THR A 46 -15.87 -20.48 -5.40
C THR A 46 -16.01 -21.74 -6.26
N VAL A 47 -16.23 -22.90 -5.64
CA VAL A 47 -16.47 -24.15 -6.38
C VAL A 47 -17.75 -24.07 -7.19
N LEU A 48 -18.84 -23.57 -6.60
CA LEU A 48 -20.14 -23.44 -7.28
C LEU A 48 -20.09 -22.52 -8.51
N PHE A 49 -19.32 -21.44 -8.45
CA PHE A 49 -19.11 -20.56 -9.60
C PHE A 49 -18.13 -21.11 -10.64
N SER A 50 -17.22 -22.01 -10.25
CA SER A 50 -16.24 -22.63 -11.17
C SER A 50 -16.77 -23.85 -11.92
N GLU A 51 -17.86 -24.48 -11.47
CA GLU A 51 -18.40 -25.72 -12.06
C GLU A 51 -19.54 -25.48 -13.08
N GLN A 52 -19.91 -24.22 -13.38
CA GLN A 52 -20.92 -23.96 -14.42
C GLN A 52 -20.32 -24.03 -15.82
N PRO A 53 -20.93 -24.78 -16.76
CA PRO A 53 -20.47 -24.85 -18.14
C PRO A 53 -20.56 -23.47 -18.79
N ARG A 54 -19.52 -23.10 -19.54
CA ARG A 54 -19.42 -21.83 -20.27
C ARG A 54 -19.63 -22.09 -21.76
N THR A 55 -20.42 -21.25 -22.41
CA THR A 55 -20.79 -21.40 -23.81
C THR A 55 -19.68 -20.87 -24.71
N VAL A 56 -19.15 -21.76 -25.54
CA VAL A 56 -18.17 -21.48 -26.59
C VAL A 56 -18.85 -21.70 -27.93
N VAL A 57 -18.88 -20.67 -28.78
CA VAL A 57 -19.42 -20.79 -30.14
C VAL A 57 -18.27 -20.87 -31.13
N ILE A 58 -18.31 -21.84 -32.04
CA ILE A 58 -17.34 -21.99 -33.13
C ILE A 58 -18.08 -21.81 -34.46
N LEU A 59 -17.68 -20.79 -35.22
CA LEU A 59 -18.16 -20.58 -36.60
C LEU A 59 -17.12 -21.11 -37.59
N GLY A 60 -17.59 -21.74 -38.67
CA GLY A 60 -16.73 -22.38 -39.67
C GLY A 60 -16.18 -23.73 -39.20
N ALA A 61 -16.89 -24.45 -38.34
CA ALA A 61 -16.40 -25.71 -37.78
C ALA A 61 -16.16 -26.80 -38.84
N GLY A 62 -16.87 -26.73 -39.98
CA GLY A 62 -16.67 -27.65 -41.11
C GLY A 62 -15.30 -27.53 -41.81
N ASP A 63 -14.57 -26.42 -41.61
CA ASP A 63 -13.22 -26.20 -42.15
C ASP A 63 -12.10 -26.58 -41.17
N LEU A 64 -12.41 -27.25 -40.06
CA LEU A 64 -11.40 -27.71 -39.09
C LEU A 64 -10.57 -28.88 -39.66
N PRO A 65 -9.22 -28.79 -39.68
CA PRO A 65 -8.35 -29.86 -40.13
C PRO A 65 -8.26 -31.02 -39.12
N PRO A 66 -7.84 -32.22 -39.55
CA PRO A 66 -7.48 -33.30 -38.63
C PRO A 66 -6.19 -32.94 -37.85
N PRO A 67 -6.03 -33.43 -36.59
CA PRO A 67 -6.93 -34.31 -35.84
C PRO A 67 -8.17 -33.56 -35.30
N ALA A 68 -9.26 -34.28 -34.99
CA ALA A 68 -10.50 -33.67 -34.54
C ALA A 68 -10.32 -32.82 -33.26
N LEU A 69 -10.84 -31.60 -33.27
CA LEU A 69 -10.81 -30.69 -32.11
C LEU A 69 -12.00 -30.93 -31.17
N ILE A 70 -13.15 -31.27 -31.75
CA ILE A 70 -14.46 -31.36 -31.10
C ILE A 70 -15.16 -32.68 -31.43
N GLU A 71 -16.05 -33.12 -30.55
CA GLU A 71 -16.96 -34.24 -30.77
C GLU A 71 -18.31 -33.90 -30.13
N GLY A 72 -19.37 -33.83 -30.94
CA GLY A 72 -20.66 -33.33 -30.45
C GLY A 72 -20.53 -31.93 -29.85
N ASP A 73 -21.21 -31.66 -28.74
CA ASP A 73 -21.25 -30.34 -28.08
C ASP A 73 -20.09 -30.08 -27.11
N ARG A 74 -18.94 -30.74 -27.29
CA ARG A 74 -17.76 -30.57 -26.44
C ARG A 74 -16.43 -30.65 -27.19
N PHE A 75 -15.39 -30.08 -26.58
CA PHE A 75 -14.00 -30.34 -26.97
C PHE A 75 -13.61 -31.77 -26.55
N LEU A 76 -12.70 -32.42 -27.29
CA LEU A 76 -12.21 -33.73 -26.89
C LEU A 76 -11.39 -33.67 -25.59
N ASP A 77 -11.65 -34.60 -24.68
CA ASP A 77 -11.01 -34.70 -23.36
C ASP A 77 -9.47 -34.78 -23.45
N THR A 78 -8.94 -35.30 -24.56
CA THR A 78 -7.50 -35.44 -24.82
C THR A 78 -6.75 -34.12 -24.86
N TRP A 79 -7.44 -33.01 -25.13
CA TRP A 79 -6.83 -31.67 -25.16
C TRP A 79 -6.70 -31.04 -23.78
N PHE A 80 -7.29 -31.65 -22.75
CA PHE A 80 -7.24 -31.15 -21.37
C PHE A 80 -6.26 -31.96 -20.52
N ARG A 81 -5.52 -31.27 -19.65
CA ARG A 81 -4.71 -31.95 -18.61
C ARG A 81 -5.59 -32.65 -17.57
N ILE A 82 -6.78 -32.10 -17.32
CA ILE A 82 -7.81 -32.65 -16.44
C ILE A 82 -9.03 -32.91 -17.33
N PRO A 83 -9.37 -34.17 -17.64
CA PRO A 83 -10.47 -34.50 -18.56
C PRO A 83 -11.81 -33.84 -18.20
N SER A 84 -12.13 -33.70 -16.92
CA SER A 84 -13.38 -33.05 -16.46
C SER A 84 -13.44 -31.54 -16.71
N ASP A 85 -12.36 -30.89 -17.18
CA ASP A 85 -12.44 -29.50 -17.63
C ASP A 85 -13.15 -29.36 -18.99
N ALA A 86 -13.26 -30.45 -19.77
CA ALA A 86 -14.07 -30.48 -21.00
C ALA A 86 -15.55 -30.23 -20.70
N ASP A 87 -16.08 -30.82 -19.63
CA ASP A 87 -17.48 -30.69 -19.22
C ASP A 87 -17.85 -29.25 -18.79
N LYS A 88 -16.84 -28.42 -18.54
CA LYS A 88 -17.00 -27.00 -18.16
C LYS A 88 -17.07 -26.07 -19.37
N LEU A 89 -16.91 -26.58 -20.58
CA LEU A 89 -17.07 -25.84 -21.84
C LEU A 89 -18.15 -26.51 -22.68
N GLN A 90 -19.24 -25.79 -22.93
CA GLN A 90 -20.27 -26.23 -23.86
C GLN A 90 -19.99 -25.64 -25.24
N VAL A 91 -19.71 -26.49 -26.22
CA VAL A 91 -19.39 -26.09 -27.58
C VAL A 91 -20.64 -26.11 -28.47
N ILE A 92 -20.87 -25.01 -29.17
CA ILE A 92 -21.92 -24.88 -30.18
C ILE A 92 -21.26 -24.56 -31.50
N THR A 93 -21.58 -25.34 -32.54
CA THR A 93 -21.04 -25.10 -33.88
C THR A 93 -22.13 -24.91 -34.92
N ASP A 94 -21.75 -24.32 -36.05
CA ASP A 94 -22.63 -24.10 -37.21
C ASP A 94 -22.83 -25.35 -38.09
N ASP A 95 -22.04 -26.42 -37.87
CA ASP A 95 -22.09 -27.69 -38.59
C ASP A 95 -22.92 -28.78 -37.87
N GLN A 96 -23.33 -28.54 -36.62
CA GLN A 96 -24.16 -29.49 -35.87
C GLN A 96 -25.62 -29.46 -36.33
N ALA A 97 -26.14 -30.60 -36.77
CA ALA A 97 -27.54 -30.76 -37.09
C ALA A 97 -28.43 -30.53 -35.85
N ALA A 98 -29.57 -29.86 -36.04
CA ALA A 98 -30.57 -29.65 -35.00
C ALA A 98 -31.03 -30.98 -34.39
N ASP A 99 -30.99 -31.09 -33.07
CA ASP A 99 -31.49 -32.27 -32.35
C ASP A 99 -33.03 -32.26 -32.39
N ALA A 100 -33.60 -33.10 -33.25
CA ALA A 100 -35.04 -33.10 -33.55
C ALA A 100 -35.93 -33.47 -32.35
N GLN A 101 -35.35 -33.92 -31.23
CA GLN A 101 -36.07 -34.33 -30.02
C GLN A 101 -36.22 -33.20 -28.98
N ASP A 102 -35.47 -32.10 -29.06
CA ASP A 102 -35.55 -30.97 -28.12
C ASP A 102 -35.66 -29.62 -28.85
N LEU A 103 -36.92 -29.21 -29.10
CA LEU A 103 -37.27 -27.98 -29.81
C LEU A 103 -36.78 -26.71 -29.09
N THR A 104 -36.79 -26.71 -27.76
CA THR A 104 -36.38 -25.58 -26.91
C THR A 104 -34.87 -25.35 -26.99
N ARG A 105 -34.09 -26.43 -26.87
CA ARG A 105 -32.62 -26.37 -27.00
C ARG A 105 -32.22 -26.00 -28.42
N THR A 106 -32.97 -26.44 -29.42
CA THR A 106 -32.77 -26.08 -30.84
C THR A 106 -33.01 -24.58 -31.10
N ALA A 107 -34.07 -24.00 -30.54
CA ALA A 107 -34.37 -22.57 -30.70
C ALA A 107 -33.28 -21.69 -30.05
N TRP A 108 -32.85 -22.02 -28.84
CA TRP A 108 -31.76 -21.31 -28.14
C TRP A 108 -30.42 -21.40 -28.89
N ARG A 109 -30.03 -22.60 -29.38
CA ARG A 109 -28.81 -22.76 -30.20
C ARG A 109 -28.86 -21.92 -31.47
N THR A 110 -30.01 -21.88 -32.12
CA THR A 110 -30.18 -21.12 -33.38
C THR A 110 -30.02 -19.61 -33.14
N ALA A 111 -30.62 -19.09 -32.06
CA ALA A 111 -30.48 -17.68 -31.69
C ALA A 111 -29.02 -17.31 -31.37
N LEU A 112 -28.30 -18.17 -30.64
CA LEU A 112 -26.87 -17.99 -30.35
C LEU A 112 -25.99 -17.98 -31.60
N LEU A 113 -26.25 -18.89 -32.55
CA LEU A 113 -25.51 -18.93 -33.82
C LEU A 113 -25.81 -17.71 -34.69
N GLU A 114 -27.04 -17.18 -34.66
CA GLU A 114 -27.38 -15.95 -35.37
C GLU A 114 -26.66 -14.74 -34.77
N GLU A 115 -26.59 -14.66 -33.44
CA GLU A 115 -25.84 -13.61 -32.74
C GLU A 115 -24.34 -13.70 -33.01
N ALA A 116 -23.77 -14.90 -32.99
CA ALA A 116 -22.39 -15.14 -33.38
C ALA A 116 -22.08 -14.68 -34.81
N ARG A 117 -23.02 -14.87 -35.76
CA ARG A 117 -22.86 -14.38 -37.15
C ARG A 117 -22.86 -12.85 -37.23
N ARG A 118 -23.69 -12.17 -36.44
CA ARG A 118 -23.69 -10.69 -36.36
C ARG A 118 -22.38 -10.17 -35.78
N LEU A 119 -21.89 -10.82 -34.71
CA LEU A 119 -20.58 -10.51 -34.13
C LEU A 119 -19.46 -10.70 -35.16
N ARG A 120 -19.49 -11.77 -35.97
CA ARG A 120 -18.55 -11.99 -37.08
C ARG A 120 -18.57 -10.85 -38.09
N GLU A 121 -19.74 -10.36 -38.48
CA GLU A 121 -19.85 -9.22 -39.41
C GLU A 121 -19.19 -7.95 -38.85
N LEU A 122 -19.37 -7.65 -37.57
CA LEU A 122 -18.69 -6.54 -36.91
C LEU A 122 -17.17 -6.74 -36.83
N ILE A 123 -16.71 -7.96 -36.56
CA ILE A 123 -15.28 -8.31 -36.53
C ILE A 123 -14.66 -8.09 -37.92
N ASP A 124 -15.32 -8.55 -38.99
CA ASP A 124 -14.85 -8.38 -40.36
C ASP A 124 -14.77 -6.89 -40.73
N GLN A 125 -15.79 -6.09 -40.35
CA GLN A 125 -15.75 -4.63 -40.54
C GLN A 125 -14.60 -3.97 -39.77
N ARG A 126 -14.36 -4.40 -38.52
CA ARG A 126 -13.28 -3.90 -37.66
C ARG A 126 -11.91 -4.20 -38.28
N GLU A 127 -11.68 -5.41 -38.79
CA GLU A 127 -10.43 -5.80 -39.44
C GLU A 127 -10.16 -4.99 -40.72
N VAL A 128 -11.19 -4.73 -41.52
CA VAL A 128 -11.06 -3.85 -42.71
C VAL A 128 -10.63 -2.44 -42.31
N VAL A 129 -11.23 -1.85 -41.26
CA VAL A 129 -10.88 -0.51 -40.77
C VAL A 129 -9.47 -0.51 -40.14
N SER A 130 -9.11 -1.57 -39.42
CA SER A 130 -7.77 -1.75 -38.83
C SER A 130 -6.68 -1.78 -39.92
N ALA A 131 -6.90 -2.53 -41.01
CA ALA A 131 -5.99 -2.57 -42.14
C ALA A 131 -5.86 -1.20 -42.84
N GLN A 132 -6.98 -0.49 -43.03
CA GLN A 132 -6.97 0.87 -43.58
C GLN A 132 -6.21 1.85 -42.68
N LEU A 133 -6.35 1.72 -41.36
CA LEU A 133 -5.63 2.55 -40.39
C LEU A 133 -4.12 2.30 -40.47
N ALA A 134 -3.69 1.04 -40.54
CA ALA A 134 -2.28 0.69 -40.66
C ALA A 134 -1.64 1.27 -41.94
N GLU A 135 -2.35 1.24 -43.07
CA GLU A 135 -1.89 1.87 -44.31
C GLU A 135 -1.87 3.41 -44.23
N ALA A 136 -2.86 4.03 -43.57
CA ALA A 136 -2.88 5.48 -43.34
C ALA A 136 -1.75 5.95 -42.41
N GLU A 137 -1.41 5.15 -41.39
CA GLU A 137 -0.28 5.39 -40.49
C GLU A 137 1.07 5.28 -41.23
N LYS A 138 1.24 4.28 -42.11
CA LYS A 138 2.42 4.18 -42.99
C LYS A 138 2.54 5.37 -43.95
N ALA A 139 1.40 5.87 -44.45
CA ALA A 139 1.35 7.01 -45.37
C ALA A 139 1.47 8.38 -44.70
N GLY A 140 1.35 8.45 -43.36
CA GLY A 140 1.41 9.71 -42.59
C GLY A 140 0.19 10.63 -42.77
N ASP A 141 -0.96 10.09 -43.16
CA ASP A 141 -2.20 10.87 -43.39
C ASP A 141 -2.94 11.14 -42.07
N LEU A 142 -2.56 12.23 -41.39
CA LEU A 142 -3.11 12.60 -40.07
C LEU A 142 -4.65 12.72 -40.04
N PRO A 143 -5.34 13.36 -41.02
CA PRO A 143 -6.80 13.36 -41.09
C PRO A 143 -7.45 11.97 -41.23
N ALA A 144 -6.89 11.11 -42.08
CA ALA A 144 -7.40 9.75 -42.25
C ALA A 144 -7.20 8.91 -40.98
N ILE A 145 -6.04 9.04 -40.31
CA ILE A 145 -5.74 8.36 -39.04
C ILE A 145 -6.77 8.71 -37.97
N ALA A 146 -7.09 10.00 -37.79
CA ALA A 146 -8.05 10.44 -36.78
C ALA A 146 -9.46 9.86 -37.04
N THR A 147 -9.88 9.84 -38.30
CA THR A 147 -11.21 9.35 -38.72
C THR A 147 -11.31 7.83 -38.58
N LEU A 148 -10.28 7.09 -39.01
CA LEU A 148 -10.24 5.64 -38.94
C LEU A 148 -10.11 5.14 -37.50
N ARG A 149 -9.35 5.83 -36.63
CA ARG A 149 -9.32 5.54 -35.19
C ARG A 149 -10.68 5.70 -34.54
N GLN A 150 -11.38 6.81 -34.80
CA GLN A 150 -12.73 7.02 -34.26
C GLN A 150 -13.70 5.92 -34.73
N LYS A 151 -13.64 5.52 -36.00
CA LYS A 151 -14.46 4.45 -36.54
C LYS A 151 -14.12 3.08 -35.94
N LEU A 152 -12.83 2.82 -35.70
CA LEU A 152 -12.36 1.60 -35.04
C LEU A 152 -12.85 1.53 -33.58
N ASP A 153 -12.81 2.64 -32.85
CA ASP A 153 -13.33 2.74 -31.48
C ASP A 153 -14.83 2.47 -31.44
N GLN A 154 -15.62 3.07 -32.34
CA GLN A 154 -17.06 2.83 -32.46
C GLN A 154 -17.39 1.36 -32.75
N LEU A 155 -16.66 0.72 -33.66
CA LEU A 155 -16.84 -0.71 -33.97
C LEU A 155 -16.45 -1.60 -32.78
N THR A 156 -15.41 -1.22 -32.04
CA THR A 156 -14.96 -1.96 -30.86
C THR A 156 -15.96 -1.85 -29.71
N GLU A 157 -16.55 -0.66 -29.49
CA GLU A 157 -17.62 -0.44 -28.52
C GLU A 157 -18.88 -1.24 -28.89
N ALA A 158 -19.34 -1.15 -30.15
CA ALA A 158 -20.49 -1.91 -30.63
C ALA A 158 -20.29 -3.43 -30.52
N LEU A 159 -19.09 -3.93 -30.85
CA LEU A 159 -18.74 -5.34 -30.68
C LEU A 159 -18.78 -5.74 -29.20
N GLY A 160 -18.26 -4.91 -28.31
CA GLY A 160 -18.28 -5.13 -26.87
C GLY A 160 -19.71 -5.19 -26.30
N ASP A 161 -20.55 -4.22 -26.66
CA ASP A 161 -21.95 -4.15 -26.24
C ASP A 161 -22.75 -5.36 -26.73
N GLN A 162 -22.55 -5.73 -27.99
CA GLN A 162 -23.25 -6.88 -28.58
C GLN A 162 -22.76 -8.20 -27.99
N PHE A 163 -21.45 -8.36 -27.78
CA PHE A 163 -20.90 -9.56 -27.14
C PHE A 163 -21.38 -9.69 -25.70
N HIS A 164 -21.45 -8.58 -24.96
CA HIS A 164 -21.97 -8.55 -23.58
C HIS A 164 -23.48 -8.84 -23.51
N ALA A 165 -24.26 -8.41 -24.50
CA ALA A 165 -25.69 -8.71 -24.59
C ALA A 165 -25.97 -10.17 -24.99
N SER A 166 -24.98 -10.88 -25.54
CA SER A 166 -25.09 -12.27 -25.94
C SER A 166 -24.83 -13.24 -24.77
N ASP A 167 -25.39 -14.45 -24.85
CA ASP A 167 -25.06 -15.54 -23.92
C ASP A 167 -23.71 -16.23 -24.25
N ILE A 168 -22.90 -15.66 -25.13
CA ILE A 168 -21.62 -16.22 -25.60
C ILE A 168 -20.49 -15.81 -24.64
N GLN A 169 -19.71 -16.77 -24.14
CA GLN A 169 -18.51 -16.46 -23.34
C GLN A 169 -17.24 -16.44 -24.18
N VAL A 170 -17.15 -17.26 -25.23
CA VAL A 170 -16.04 -17.24 -26.19
C VAL A 170 -16.58 -17.50 -27.58
N LEU A 171 -16.16 -16.69 -28.55
CA LEU A 171 -16.45 -16.91 -29.97
C LEU A 171 -15.15 -17.25 -30.70
N ILE A 172 -15.11 -18.41 -31.36
CA ILE A 172 -14.03 -18.84 -32.23
C ILE A 172 -14.51 -18.71 -33.68
N VAL A 173 -13.80 -17.92 -34.48
CA VAL A 173 -14.10 -17.76 -35.91
C VAL A 173 -13.03 -18.46 -36.71
N ILE A 174 -13.40 -19.55 -37.38
CA ILE A 174 -12.54 -20.28 -38.31
C ILE A 174 -12.67 -19.62 -39.69
N PRO A 175 -11.55 -19.22 -40.33
CA PRO A 175 -11.60 -18.64 -41.66
C PRO A 175 -11.99 -19.70 -42.71
N PRO A 176 -12.60 -19.29 -43.82
CA PRO A 176 -12.96 -20.23 -44.89
C PRO A 176 -11.70 -20.91 -45.45
N ASP A 177 -11.83 -22.17 -45.85
CA ASP A 177 -10.78 -22.96 -46.48
C ASP A 177 -9.53 -23.19 -45.60
N PHE A 178 -9.65 -23.00 -44.28
CA PHE A 178 -8.54 -23.14 -43.33
C PHE A 178 -7.84 -24.51 -43.44
N ALA A 179 -8.59 -25.62 -43.47
CA ALA A 179 -8.03 -26.96 -43.65
C ALA A 179 -7.27 -27.11 -44.98
N ARG A 180 -7.76 -26.49 -46.07
CA ARG A 180 -7.10 -26.52 -47.39
C ARG A 180 -5.80 -25.71 -47.38
N HIS A 181 -5.80 -24.52 -46.78
CA HIS A 181 -4.60 -23.69 -46.63
C HIS A 181 -3.52 -24.42 -45.81
N LEU A 182 -3.91 -25.07 -44.71
CA LEU A 182 -2.98 -25.83 -43.90
C LEU A 182 -2.40 -27.02 -44.67
N ALA A 183 -3.21 -27.75 -45.44
CA ALA A 183 -2.74 -28.84 -46.29
C ALA A 183 -1.78 -28.37 -47.40
N ALA A 184 -2.09 -27.23 -48.03
CA ALA A 184 -1.23 -26.62 -49.05
C ALA A 184 0.12 -26.17 -48.47
N MET A 185 0.11 -25.58 -47.26
CA MET A 185 1.33 -25.22 -46.54
C MET A 185 2.18 -26.47 -46.23
N LYS A 186 1.56 -27.57 -45.77
CA LYS A 186 2.28 -28.84 -45.53
C LYS A 186 2.95 -29.36 -46.80
N GLN A 187 2.23 -29.35 -47.93
CA GLN A 187 2.78 -29.78 -49.22
C GLN A 187 3.95 -28.89 -49.68
N ALA A 188 3.82 -27.57 -49.55
CA ALA A 188 4.88 -26.63 -49.90
C ALA A 188 6.17 -26.83 -49.09
N VAL A 189 6.05 -27.19 -47.80
CA VAL A 189 7.19 -27.53 -46.94
C VAL A 189 7.85 -28.84 -47.38
N VAL A 190 7.08 -29.83 -47.83
CA VAL A 190 7.60 -31.11 -48.36
C VAL A 190 8.38 -30.92 -49.67
N GLU A 191 7.89 -30.07 -50.58
CA GLU A 191 8.44 -29.89 -51.92
C GLU A 191 9.76 -29.09 -51.98
N ARG A 192 10.35 -28.71 -50.83
CA ARG A 192 11.65 -27.99 -50.68
C ARG A 192 11.90 -26.90 -51.74
N GLY A 193 11.08 -25.85 -51.73
CA GLY A 193 11.34 -24.63 -52.51
C GLY A 193 11.56 -23.39 -51.64
N ASP A 194 12.27 -22.39 -52.18
CA ASP A 194 12.40 -21.01 -51.63
C ASP A 194 11.04 -20.31 -51.38
N LYS A 195 9.92 -20.89 -51.84
CA LYS A 195 8.55 -20.37 -51.71
C LYS A 195 7.88 -20.64 -50.35
N ALA A 196 8.49 -21.44 -49.47
CA ALA A 196 7.93 -21.69 -48.13
C ALA A 196 7.89 -20.42 -47.24
N ALA A 197 8.71 -19.41 -47.56
CA ALA A 197 8.78 -18.16 -46.82
C ALA A 197 7.59 -17.19 -47.04
N GLU A 198 6.71 -17.46 -48.02
CA GLU A 198 5.62 -16.55 -48.43
C GLU A 198 4.19 -17.07 -48.14
N PHE A 199 4.04 -18.19 -47.41
CA PHE A 199 2.72 -18.70 -47.05
C PHE A 199 2.10 -17.93 -45.87
N ASP A 200 1.43 -16.83 -46.17
CA ASP A 200 0.53 -16.14 -45.25
C ASP A 200 -0.93 -16.52 -45.55
N TYR A 201 -1.66 -16.97 -44.53
CA TYR A 201 -3.06 -17.35 -44.65
C TYR A 201 -3.83 -16.96 -43.38
N PRO A 202 -5.15 -16.66 -43.50
CA PRO A 202 -5.95 -16.26 -42.35
C PRO A 202 -5.94 -17.31 -41.23
N ARG A 203 -5.79 -16.86 -39.99
CA ARG A 203 -5.78 -17.72 -38.79
C ARG A 203 -7.12 -17.64 -38.04
N PRO A 204 -7.47 -18.67 -37.25
CA PRO A 204 -8.62 -18.61 -36.34
C PRO A 204 -8.56 -17.41 -35.41
N LEU A 205 -9.68 -16.72 -35.23
CA LEU A 205 -9.82 -15.62 -34.30
C LEU A 205 -10.54 -16.10 -33.03
N ILE A 206 -10.00 -15.76 -31.86
CA ILE A 206 -10.63 -16.03 -30.56
C ILE A 206 -11.07 -14.71 -29.96
N VAL A 207 -12.37 -14.54 -29.79
CA VAL A 207 -12.99 -13.33 -29.26
C VAL A 207 -13.43 -13.58 -27.82
N GLN A 208 -13.00 -12.68 -26.93
CA GLN A 208 -13.25 -12.72 -25.50
C GLN A 208 -13.53 -11.31 -24.97
N ASN A 209 -14.20 -11.22 -23.83
CA ASN A 209 -14.37 -10.01 -23.06
C ASN A 209 -13.57 -10.09 -21.75
N SER A 210 -12.46 -9.37 -21.65
CA SER A 210 -11.61 -9.38 -20.45
C SER A 210 -12.25 -8.68 -19.23
N ALA A 211 -13.31 -7.88 -19.44
CA ALA A 211 -14.06 -7.26 -18.34
C ALA A 211 -15.10 -8.22 -17.73
N ASP A 212 -15.44 -9.32 -18.41
CA ASP A 212 -16.28 -10.39 -17.87
C ASP A 212 -15.40 -11.56 -17.39
N GLU A 213 -15.41 -11.81 -16.09
CA GLU A 213 -14.67 -12.93 -15.48
C GLU A 213 -15.09 -14.28 -16.08
N LYS A 214 -16.35 -14.47 -16.50
CA LYS A 214 -16.82 -15.73 -17.10
C LYS A 214 -16.17 -15.96 -18.46
N SER A 215 -16.16 -14.93 -19.32
CA SER A 215 -15.51 -14.96 -20.63
C SER A 215 -14.00 -15.18 -20.48
N LEU A 216 -13.33 -14.48 -19.56
CA LEU A 216 -11.90 -14.63 -19.32
C LEU A 216 -11.51 -16.05 -18.86
N ILE A 217 -12.28 -16.65 -17.94
CA ILE A 217 -12.03 -18.04 -17.49
C ILE A 217 -12.22 -19.03 -18.64
N ALA A 218 -13.28 -18.86 -19.44
CA ALA A 218 -13.57 -19.73 -20.58
C ALA A 218 -12.50 -19.61 -21.66
N ALA A 219 -12.08 -18.39 -22.01
CA ALA A 219 -11.06 -18.14 -23.01
C ALA A 219 -9.69 -18.72 -22.61
N ASN A 220 -9.30 -18.61 -21.33
CA ASN A 220 -8.09 -19.26 -20.81
C ASN A 220 -8.13 -20.80 -20.90
N ARG A 221 -9.32 -21.42 -20.86
CA ARG A 221 -9.48 -22.87 -21.10
C ARG A 221 -9.39 -23.17 -22.59
N VAL A 222 -10.10 -22.42 -23.42
CA VAL A 222 -10.08 -22.56 -24.90
C VAL A 222 -8.67 -22.39 -25.45
N GLN A 223 -7.92 -21.37 -25.01
CA GLN A 223 -6.54 -21.14 -25.47
C GLN A 223 -5.64 -22.36 -25.19
N ARG A 224 -5.75 -22.95 -24.00
CA ARG A 224 -4.98 -24.18 -23.66
C ARG A 224 -5.32 -25.35 -24.57
N VAL A 225 -6.58 -25.49 -24.97
CA VAL A 225 -7.05 -26.50 -25.93
C VAL A 225 -6.50 -26.23 -27.32
N MET A 226 -6.60 -24.98 -27.80
CA MET A 226 -6.06 -24.56 -29.10
C MET A 226 -4.55 -24.79 -29.18
N ASP A 227 -3.79 -24.44 -28.14
CA ASP A 227 -2.34 -24.65 -28.10
C ASP A 227 -1.99 -26.16 -28.09
N ALA A 228 -2.80 -26.99 -27.42
CA ALA A 228 -2.58 -28.44 -27.40
C ALA A 228 -2.87 -29.07 -28.76
N TRP A 229 -3.93 -28.63 -29.42
CA TRP A 229 -4.31 -29.04 -30.76
C TRP A 229 -3.28 -28.61 -31.81
N GLU A 230 -2.82 -27.35 -31.77
CA GLU A 230 -1.77 -26.84 -32.65
C GLU A 230 -0.47 -27.64 -32.53
N ARG A 231 -0.04 -27.96 -31.30
CA ARG A 231 1.14 -28.81 -31.07
C ARG A 231 1.02 -30.19 -31.69
N GLU A 232 -0.16 -30.82 -31.63
CA GLU A 232 -0.37 -32.14 -32.24
C GLU A 232 -0.42 -32.05 -33.77
N ILE A 233 -1.07 -31.04 -34.35
CA ILE A 233 -1.05 -30.77 -35.79
C ILE A 233 0.39 -30.61 -36.29
N LEU A 234 1.19 -29.80 -35.58
CA LEU A 234 2.57 -29.53 -35.94
C LEU A 234 3.43 -30.79 -35.82
N LYS A 235 3.24 -31.57 -34.76
CA LYS A 235 3.92 -32.86 -34.57
C LYS A 235 3.60 -33.85 -35.70
N GLN A 236 2.35 -33.96 -36.14
CA GLN A 236 1.96 -34.79 -37.29
C GLN A 236 2.62 -34.29 -38.58
N ALA A 237 2.59 -32.97 -38.82
CA ALA A 237 3.23 -32.36 -39.98
C ALA A 237 4.73 -32.66 -40.03
N LEU A 238 5.45 -32.54 -38.90
CA LEU A 238 6.88 -32.84 -38.83
C LEU A 238 7.17 -34.32 -39.09
N GLN A 239 6.35 -35.23 -38.55
CA GLN A 239 6.47 -36.67 -38.78
C GLN A 239 6.29 -37.04 -40.26
N GLU A 240 5.31 -36.43 -40.94
CA GLU A 240 5.05 -36.62 -42.38
C GLU A 240 6.26 -36.24 -43.25
N VAL A 241 7.03 -35.21 -42.85
CA VAL A 241 8.24 -34.75 -43.57
C VAL A 241 9.52 -35.42 -43.06
N GLY A 242 9.43 -36.36 -42.12
CA GLY A 242 10.58 -37.05 -41.52
C GLY A 242 11.45 -36.15 -40.63
N LEU A 243 10.91 -35.03 -40.15
CA LEU A 243 11.57 -34.11 -39.23
C LEU A 243 11.33 -34.53 -37.76
N PRO A 244 12.28 -34.26 -36.84
CA PRO A 244 12.09 -34.56 -35.43
C PRO A 244 10.92 -33.78 -34.84
N ALA A 245 10.06 -34.44 -34.06
CA ALA A 245 8.96 -33.80 -33.34
C ALA A 245 9.39 -32.74 -32.32
N SER A 246 10.68 -32.72 -31.94
CA SER A 246 11.27 -31.71 -31.04
C SER A 246 11.63 -30.39 -31.73
N LEU A 247 11.52 -30.29 -33.06
CA LEU A 247 11.90 -29.10 -33.82
C LEU A 247 11.23 -27.78 -33.36
N PRO A 248 9.94 -27.75 -32.97
CA PRO A 248 9.27 -26.51 -32.52
C PRO A 248 9.68 -26.05 -31.12
N ALA A 249 10.21 -26.98 -30.32
CA ALA A 249 10.61 -26.72 -28.94
C ALA A 249 11.97 -27.37 -28.68
N PRO A 250 13.05 -26.91 -29.35
CA PRO A 250 14.35 -27.58 -29.33
C PRO A 250 15.01 -27.57 -27.93
N ILE A 251 14.63 -26.61 -27.08
CA ILE A 251 15.09 -26.51 -25.70
C ILE A 251 14.28 -27.43 -24.76
N ASN A 252 12.95 -27.52 -24.97
CA ASN A 252 11.96 -28.20 -24.12
C ASN A 252 12.43 -28.43 -22.66
N ALA A 253 12.69 -27.32 -21.95
CA ALA A 253 13.27 -27.39 -20.62
C ALA A 253 12.33 -28.16 -19.69
N ALA A 254 12.79 -29.29 -19.18
CA ALA A 254 12.08 -30.05 -18.16
C ALA A 254 12.12 -29.25 -16.85
N ALA A 255 11.02 -28.61 -16.51
CA ALA A 255 10.84 -28.03 -15.18
C ALA A 255 10.61 -29.17 -14.19
N ILE A 256 11.60 -29.43 -13.34
CA ILE A 256 11.43 -30.31 -12.18
C ILE A 256 10.92 -29.42 -11.06
N ASP A 257 9.67 -29.63 -10.66
CA ASP A 257 9.16 -29.01 -9.45
C ASP A 257 9.83 -29.67 -8.24
N LEU A 258 10.68 -28.90 -7.56
CA LEU A 258 11.38 -29.33 -6.35
C LEU A 258 10.59 -28.98 -5.08
N ALA A 259 9.42 -28.35 -5.21
CA ALA A 259 8.57 -28.06 -4.07
C ALA A 259 8.01 -29.38 -3.52
N GLU A 260 8.47 -29.77 -2.33
CA GLU A 260 7.79 -30.81 -1.55
C GLU A 260 6.39 -30.31 -1.18
N ASP A 261 5.37 -31.18 -1.18
CA ASP A 261 3.98 -30.81 -0.83
C ASP A 261 3.88 -30.11 0.55
N GLN A 262 4.83 -30.38 1.46
CA GLN A 262 4.97 -29.71 2.76
C GLN A 262 5.40 -28.24 2.67
N GLN A 263 6.15 -27.83 1.64
CA GLN A 263 6.59 -26.44 1.46
C GLN A 263 5.46 -25.55 0.94
N LEU A 264 4.54 -26.12 0.14
CA LEU A 264 3.32 -25.44 -0.31
C LEU A 264 2.41 -25.08 0.86
N SER A 265 2.17 -26.02 1.78
CA SER A 265 1.36 -25.77 2.99
C SER A 265 2.05 -24.79 3.94
N ALA A 266 3.37 -24.91 4.14
CA ALA A 266 4.16 -23.96 4.93
C ALA A 266 4.11 -22.52 4.36
N ASN A 267 4.11 -22.34 3.04
CA ASN A 267 4.00 -21.03 2.40
C ASN A 267 2.63 -20.36 2.66
N VAL A 268 1.54 -21.12 2.60
CA VAL A 268 0.21 -20.60 2.91
C VAL A 268 0.10 -20.22 4.40
N TRP A 269 0.55 -21.12 5.30
CA TRP A 269 0.48 -20.88 6.74
C TRP A 269 1.39 -19.76 7.22
N SER A 270 2.59 -19.64 6.66
CA SER A 270 3.53 -18.57 7.03
C SER A 270 3.01 -17.18 6.68
N LYS A 271 2.13 -17.05 5.69
CA LYS A 271 1.43 -15.80 5.37
C LYS A 271 0.24 -15.57 6.31
N LEU A 272 -0.63 -16.56 6.48
CA LEU A 272 -1.89 -16.39 7.18
C LEU A 272 -1.74 -16.28 8.70
N PHE A 273 -0.91 -17.12 9.34
CA PHE A 273 -0.85 -17.16 10.81
C PHE A 273 -0.36 -15.87 11.46
N PRO A 274 0.72 -15.22 10.99
CA PRO A 274 1.14 -13.96 11.60
C PRO A 274 0.09 -12.87 11.47
N ALA A 275 -0.57 -12.79 10.31
CA ALA A 275 -1.61 -11.81 10.08
C ALA A 275 -2.82 -12.02 10.99
N LEU A 276 -3.28 -13.27 11.11
CA LEU A 276 -4.36 -13.63 12.01
C LEU A 276 -3.99 -13.42 13.46
N LEU A 277 -2.76 -13.77 13.88
CA LEU A 277 -2.29 -13.56 15.25
C LEU A 277 -2.39 -12.08 15.64
N VAL A 278 -1.93 -11.18 14.75
CA VAL A 278 -2.03 -9.73 14.95
C VAL A 278 -3.48 -9.27 15.06
N ILE A 279 -4.32 -9.65 14.10
CA ILE A 279 -5.73 -9.21 14.08
C ILE A 279 -6.45 -9.73 15.33
N MET A 280 -6.26 -11.00 15.69
CA MET A 280 -6.94 -11.62 16.83
C MET A 280 -6.47 -11.06 18.17
N ALA A 281 -5.17 -10.77 18.32
CA ALA A 281 -4.66 -10.09 19.51
C ALA A 281 -5.29 -8.70 19.65
N LEU A 282 -5.35 -7.92 18.57
CA LEU A 282 -5.99 -6.60 18.61
C LEU A 282 -7.49 -6.70 18.91
N THR A 283 -8.25 -7.53 18.19
CA THR A 283 -9.71 -7.64 18.40
C THR A 283 -10.03 -8.21 19.78
N GLY A 284 -9.20 -9.11 20.31
CA GLY A 284 -9.32 -9.65 21.65
C GLY A 284 -9.04 -8.63 22.75
N ALA A 285 -8.19 -7.63 22.50
CA ALA A 285 -7.98 -6.48 23.39
C ALA A 285 -9.05 -5.39 23.24
N PHE A 286 -9.63 -5.24 22.04
CA PHE A 286 -10.48 -4.13 21.63
C PHE A 286 -11.72 -3.96 22.52
N TYR A 287 -12.57 -4.99 22.60
CA TYR A 287 -13.83 -4.92 23.36
C TYR A 287 -13.62 -4.88 24.88
N PRO A 288 -12.74 -5.70 25.48
CA PRO A 288 -12.46 -5.62 26.93
C PRO A 288 -11.94 -4.26 27.35
N ALA A 289 -11.06 -3.64 26.56
CA ALA A 289 -10.54 -2.32 26.91
C ALA A 289 -11.63 -1.24 26.92
N ILE A 290 -12.54 -1.26 25.95
CA ILE A 290 -13.68 -0.34 25.90
C ILE A 290 -14.55 -0.52 27.14
N ASP A 291 -14.91 -1.76 27.48
CA ASP A 291 -15.80 -2.02 28.62
C ASP A 291 -15.15 -1.67 29.97
N LEU A 292 -13.87 -2.03 30.15
CA LEU A 292 -13.12 -1.81 31.40
C LEU A 292 -12.73 -0.35 31.64
N ALA A 293 -12.73 0.51 30.62
CA ALA A 293 -12.39 1.93 30.75
C ALA A 293 -13.59 2.82 30.43
N ALA A 294 -13.95 2.93 29.15
CA ALA A 294 -15.05 3.79 28.72
C ALA A 294 -16.42 3.33 29.27
N GLY A 295 -16.64 2.02 29.34
CA GLY A 295 -17.87 1.42 29.86
C GLY A 295 -18.03 1.64 31.36
N GLU A 296 -16.99 1.43 32.17
CA GLU A 296 -17.04 1.75 33.61
C GLU A 296 -17.26 3.24 33.88
N LYS A 297 -16.67 4.11 33.05
CA LYS A 297 -16.87 5.56 33.13
C LYS A 297 -18.30 5.95 32.75
N GLU A 298 -18.86 5.36 31.70
CA GLU A 298 -20.25 5.56 31.29
C GLU A 298 -21.24 5.09 32.38
N ARG A 299 -20.90 4.03 33.11
CA ARG A 299 -21.70 3.49 34.23
C ARG A 299 -21.52 4.23 35.55
N GLY A 300 -20.58 5.16 35.66
CA GLY A 300 -20.24 5.85 36.91
C GLY A 300 -19.62 4.93 37.98
N THR A 301 -19.05 3.79 37.58
CA THR A 301 -18.39 2.85 38.52
C THR A 301 -16.91 3.15 38.69
N MET A 302 -16.32 3.93 37.78
CA MET A 302 -14.92 4.31 37.82
C MET A 302 -14.58 5.17 39.05
N GLU A 303 -15.49 6.07 39.43
CA GLU A 303 -15.38 6.97 40.58
C GLU A 303 -15.29 6.18 41.88
N THR A 304 -16.05 5.09 41.99
CA THR A 304 -16.01 4.20 43.17
C THR A 304 -14.65 3.51 43.31
N LEU A 305 -14.03 3.13 42.19
CA LEU A 305 -12.72 2.49 42.14
C LEU A 305 -11.59 3.46 42.52
N LEU A 306 -11.75 4.75 42.20
CA LEU A 306 -10.79 5.81 42.54
C LEU A 306 -10.80 6.19 44.03
N ILE A 307 -11.87 5.84 44.77
CA ILE A 307 -11.98 6.04 46.23
C ILE A 307 -11.31 4.89 47.01
N CYS A 308 -11.12 3.73 46.38
CA CYS A 308 -10.46 2.59 47.01
C CYS A 308 -9.00 2.91 47.37
N PRO A 309 -8.42 2.26 48.40
CA PRO A 309 -7.02 2.46 48.81
C PRO A 309 -6.03 1.73 47.86
N ALA A 310 -6.22 1.90 46.55
CA ALA A 310 -5.35 1.39 45.49
C ALA A 310 -4.77 2.57 44.71
N ALA A 311 -3.49 2.49 44.36
CA ALA A 311 -2.88 3.54 43.53
C ALA A 311 -3.44 3.50 42.10
N ARG A 312 -3.47 4.64 41.40
CA ARG A 312 -3.92 4.71 39.99
C ARG A 312 -3.12 3.75 39.09
N THR A 313 -1.82 3.63 39.34
CA THR A 313 -0.95 2.66 38.66
C THR A 313 -1.38 1.21 38.89
N GLU A 314 -1.83 0.86 40.09
CA GLU A 314 -2.28 -0.50 40.46
C GLU A 314 -3.61 -0.83 39.77
N ILE A 315 -4.52 0.14 39.68
CA ILE A 315 -5.79 0.04 38.95
C ILE A 315 -5.54 -0.23 37.47
N VAL A 316 -4.70 0.59 36.84
CA VAL A 316 -4.38 0.46 35.42
C VAL A 316 -3.68 -0.85 35.11
N LEU A 317 -2.72 -1.27 35.95
CA LEU A 317 -2.04 -2.56 35.79
C LEU A 317 -2.99 -3.75 35.91
N GLY A 318 -3.94 -3.71 36.85
CA GLY A 318 -4.96 -4.75 37.00
C GLY A 318 -5.83 -4.86 35.75
N LYS A 319 -6.34 -3.72 35.24
CA LYS A 319 -7.12 -3.67 33.99
C LYS A 319 -6.32 -4.14 32.77
N PHE A 320 -5.08 -3.67 32.65
CA PHE A 320 -4.17 -4.06 31.57
C PHE A 320 -3.95 -5.57 31.51
N LEU A 321 -3.66 -6.22 32.65
CA LEU A 321 -3.48 -7.68 32.70
C LEU A 321 -4.75 -8.43 32.31
N THR A 322 -5.94 -7.90 32.66
CA THR A 322 -7.22 -8.47 32.24
C THR A 322 -7.38 -8.41 30.74
N VAL A 323 -7.18 -7.23 30.12
CA VAL A 323 -7.26 -7.06 28.66
C VAL A 323 -6.24 -7.96 27.96
N MET A 324 -5.02 -8.07 28.49
CA MET A 324 -3.96 -8.92 27.94
C MET A 324 -4.32 -10.40 27.98
N LEU A 325 -4.96 -10.87 29.06
CA LEU A 325 -5.46 -12.23 29.15
C LEU A 325 -6.50 -12.50 28.06
N PHE A 326 -7.51 -11.63 27.92
CA PHE A 326 -8.55 -11.80 26.89
C PHE A 326 -7.97 -11.73 25.46
N SER A 327 -7.04 -10.81 25.20
CA SER A 327 -6.29 -10.73 23.95
C SER A 327 -5.59 -12.06 23.62
N ALA A 328 -4.79 -12.57 24.55
CA ALA A 328 -4.03 -13.79 24.36
C ALA A 328 -4.95 -15.02 24.20
N SER A 329 -5.97 -15.14 25.04
CA SER A 329 -6.95 -16.23 24.96
C SER A 329 -7.71 -16.22 23.64
N THR A 330 -8.12 -15.04 23.15
CA THR A 330 -8.81 -14.91 21.85
C THR A 330 -7.94 -15.36 20.70
N ALA A 331 -6.69 -14.92 20.68
CA ALA A 331 -5.74 -15.32 19.64
C ALA A 331 -5.50 -16.84 19.65
N LEU A 332 -5.31 -17.45 20.82
CA LEU A 332 -5.12 -18.89 20.96
C LEU A 332 -6.36 -19.70 20.54
N LEU A 333 -7.55 -19.29 21.00
CA LEU A 333 -8.80 -19.97 20.64
C LEU A 333 -9.03 -19.94 19.12
N ASN A 334 -8.79 -18.80 18.47
CA ASN A 334 -8.95 -18.67 17.02
C ASN A 334 -7.91 -19.47 16.25
N LEU A 335 -6.66 -19.51 16.70
CA LEU A 335 -5.62 -20.35 16.08
C LEU A 335 -5.96 -21.83 16.18
N MET A 336 -6.45 -22.28 17.34
CA MET A 336 -6.94 -23.66 17.51
C MET A 336 -8.13 -23.94 16.60
N SER A 337 -9.11 -23.03 16.53
CA SER A 337 -10.28 -23.16 15.64
C SER A 337 -9.88 -23.34 14.18
N LEU A 338 -8.93 -22.53 13.72
CA LEU A 338 -8.46 -22.58 12.35
C LEU A 338 -7.70 -23.88 12.06
N GLY A 339 -6.88 -24.36 13.00
CA GLY A 339 -6.23 -25.66 12.90
C GLY A 339 -7.23 -26.80 12.77
N PHE A 340 -8.30 -26.80 13.58
CA PHE A 340 -9.38 -27.80 13.48
C PHE A 340 -10.19 -27.67 12.19
N THR A 341 -10.57 -26.44 11.82
CA THR A 341 -11.36 -26.15 10.62
C THR A 341 -10.60 -26.52 9.35
N GLY A 342 -9.31 -26.17 9.26
CA GLY A 342 -8.46 -26.52 8.14
C GLY A 342 -8.42 -28.05 7.94
N LYS A 343 -8.18 -28.81 9.01
CA LYS A 343 -8.21 -30.28 8.97
C LYS A 343 -9.58 -30.82 8.53
N TYR A 344 -10.67 -30.23 9.02
CA TYR A 344 -12.03 -30.63 8.66
C TYR A 344 -12.36 -30.32 7.19
N MET A 345 -11.98 -29.14 6.69
CA MET A 345 -12.19 -28.74 5.29
C MET A 345 -11.46 -29.68 4.32
N VAL A 346 -10.23 -30.07 4.64
CA VAL A 346 -9.49 -31.07 3.86
C VAL A 346 -10.24 -32.40 3.82
N SER A 347 -10.79 -32.85 4.96
CA SER A 347 -11.52 -34.12 5.00
C SER A 347 -12.80 -34.12 4.15
N LEU A 348 -13.40 -32.95 3.94
CA LEU A 348 -14.58 -32.74 3.09
C LEU A 348 -14.24 -32.62 1.60
N ALA A 349 -13.03 -32.16 1.26
CA ALA A 349 -12.69 -31.76 -0.10
C ALA A 349 -12.63 -32.93 -1.11
N GLY A 350 -12.45 -34.18 -0.65
CA GLY A 350 -12.33 -35.35 -1.53
C GLY A 350 -11.14 -35.25 -2.50
N GLY A 351 -10.70 -36.36 -3.09
CA GLY A 351 -9.42 -36.51 -3.83
C GLY A 351 -9.20 -35.65 -5.11
N GLY A 352 -9.83 -34.49 -5.27
CA GLY A 352 -9.61 -33.54 -6.37
C GLY A 352 -8.33 -32.72 -6.25
N PRO A 353 -8.08 -31.75 -7.16
CA PRO A 353 -6.90 -30.87 -7.14
C PRO A 353 -6.74 -30.10 -5.82
N MET A 354 -7.85 -29.81 -5.13
CA MET A 354 -7.87 -29.20 -3.80
C MET A 354 -7.44 -30.14 -2.67
N ALA A 355 -7.47 -31.47 -2.86
CA ALA A 355 -6.90 -32.42 -1.90
C ALA A 355 -5.37 -32.49 -1.94
N LYS A 356 -4.72 -31.99 -3.01
CA LYS A 356 -3.26 -31.78 -3.00
C LYS A 356 -2.83 -30.57 -2.16
N VAL A 357 -3.71 -29.59 -2.00
CA VAL A 357 -3.60 -28.57 -0.92
C VAL A 357 -3.88 -29.20 0.46
N GLY A 358 -4.35 -30.45 0.48
CA GLY A 358 -4.87 -31.16 1.64
C GLY A 358 -3.85 -31.79 2.58
N ASP A 359 -2.56 -31.79 2.27
CA ASP A 359 -1.54 -32.17 3.26
C ASP A 359 -1.13 -30.94 4.10
N LEU A 360 -2.13 -30.21 4.60
CA LEU A 360 -1.99 -29.14 5.59
C LEU A 360 -1.56 -29.76 6.92
N THR A 361 -0.30 -30.18 6.96
CA THR A 361 0.38 -30.59 8.18
C THR A 361 0.32 -29.44 9.17
N LEU A 362 -0.01 -29.76 10.42
CA LEU A 362 0.05 -28.76 11.49
C LEU A 362 1.48 -28.23 11.58
N PRO A 363 1.67 -26.94 11.89
CA PRO A 363 3.01 -26.40 12.09
C PRO A 363 3.79 -27.26 13.10
N PRO A 364 5.10 -27.42 12.90
CA PRO A 364 5.92 -28.17 13.85
C PRO A 364 5.81 -27.55 15.25
N LEU A 365 6.03 -28.36 16.29
CA LEU A 365 5.98 -27.87 17.68
C LEU A 365 6.90 -26.66 17.92
N SER A 366 8.03 -26.59 17.22
CA SER A 366 8.96 -25.46 17.23
C SER A 366 8.35 -24.17 16.67
N ALA A 367 7.48 -24.25 15.67
CA ALA A 367 6.76 -23.08 15.15
C ALA A 367 5.72 -22.59 16.16
N LEU A 368 5.00 -23.51 16.81
CA LEU A 368 4.00 -23.18 17.82
C LEU A 368 4.60 -22.49 19.05
N THR A 369 5.82 -22.85 19.47
CA THR A 369 6.49 -22.13 20.57
C THR A 369 6.77 -20.67 20.21
N TRP A 370 7.19 -20.39 18.97
CA TRP A 370 7.41 -19.00 18.53
C TRP A 370 6.11 -18.20 18.43
N VAL A 371 5.00 -18.82 18.03
CA VAL A 371 3.67 -18.19 18.09
C VAL A 371 3.38 -17.74 19.53
N LEU A 372 3.61 -18.61 20.53
CA LEU A 372 3.38 -18.27 21.94
C LEU A 372 4.30 -17.16 22.44
N VAL A 373 5.59 -17.22 22.11
CA VAL A 373 6.58 -16.20 22.51
C VAL A 373 6.22 -14.83 21.93
N ILE A 374 5.77 -14.77 20.67
CA ILE A 374 5.41 -13.53 19.99
C ILE A 374 4.03 -13.02 20.43
N LEU A 375 3.11 -13.91 20.78
CA LEU A 375 1.76 -13.54 21.22
C LEU A 375 1.75 -12.68 22.49
N VAL A 376 2.64 -12.96 23.45
CA VAL A 376 2.70 -12.23 24.72
C VAL A 376 2.98 -10.74 24.53
N PRO A 377 4.10 -10.31 23.89
CA PRO A 377 4.38 -8.90 23.68
C PRO A 377 3.37 -8.23 22.74
N LEU A 378 2.81 -8.95 21.78
CA LEU A 378 1.77 -8.42 20.89
C LEU A 378 0.46 -8.15 21.63
N SER A 379 0.04 -9.08 22.50
CA SER A 379 -1.13 -8.91 23.37
C SER A 379 -0.91 -7.78 24.37
N ALA A 380 0.30 -7.67 24.94
CA ALA A 380 0.66 -6.56 25.81
C ALA A 380 0.55 -5.21 25.07
N LEU A 381 1.11 -5.11 23.86
CA LEU A 381 1.08 -3.88 23.07
C LEU A 381 -0.35 -3.42 22.80
N PHE A 382 -1.20 -4.32 22.25
CA PHE A 382 -2.58 -3.97 21.93
C PHE A 382 -3.42 -3.70 23.18
N SER A 383 -3.18 -4.42 24.28
CA SER A 383 -3.89 -4.16 25.54
C SER A 383 -3.57 -2.78 26.11
N ALA A 384 -2.30 -2.38 26.08
CA ALA A 384 -1.88 -1.07 26.55
C ALA A 384 -2.43 0.06 25.66
N LEU A 385 -2.34 -0.09 24.33
CA LEU A 385 -2.87 0.90 23.39
C LEU A 385 -4.39 1.03 23.47
N CYS A 386 -5.12 -0.08 23.42
CA CYS A 386 -6.57 -0.08 23.51
C CYS A 386 -7.05 0.52 24.83
N LEU A 387 -6.38 0.21 25.95
CA LEU A 387 -6.71 0.80 27.25
C LEU A 387 -6.47 2.32 27.23
N ALA A 388 -5.32 2.78 26.72
CA ALA A 388 -5.00 4.20 26.66
C ALA A 388 -6.04 5.00 25.83
N PHE A 389 -6.42 4.50 24.65
CA PHE A 389 -7.44 5.15 23.81
C PHE A 389 -8.84 5.05 24.42
N ALA A 390 -9.19 3.93 25.06
CA ALA A 390 -10.50 3.75 25.68
C ALA A 390 -10.69 4.66 26.91
N THR A 391 -9.65 4.91 27.70
CA THR A 391 -9.71 5.83 28.84
C THR A 391 -10.05 7.27 28.43
N PHE A 392 -9.62 7.69 27.24
CA PHE A 392 -9.92 9.01 26.72
C PHE A 392 -11.40 9.20 26.35
N ALA A 393 -12.10 8.11 26.08
CA ALA A 393 -13.52 8.15 25.72
C ALA A 393 -14.41 8.50 26.91
N ARG A 394 -15.58 9.10 26.62
CA ARG A 394 -16.64 9.34 27.61
C ARG A 394 -17.65 8.21 27.66
N SER A 395 -17.83 7.49 26.55
CA SER A 395 -18.79 6.40 26.41
C SER A 395 -18.19 5.24 25.62
N SER A 396 -18.80 4.07 25.73
CA SER A 396 -18.41 2.86 24.99
C SER A 396 -18.44 3.09 23.48
N LYS A 397 -19.40 3.89 22.99
CA LYS A 397 -19.51 4.28 21.56
C LYS A 397 -18.36 5.18 21.11
N GLU A 398 -18.01 6.18 21.92
CA GLU A 398 -16.86 7.06 21.64
C GLU A 398 -15.55 6.28 21.69
N GLY A 399 -15.42 5.32 22.61
CA GLY A 399 -14.28 4.39 22.69
C GLY A 399 -14.10 3.62 21.40
N GLN A 400 -15.18 3.08 20.83
CA GLN A 400 -15.13 2.39 19.54
C GLN A 400 -14.62 3.30 18.41
N TYR A 401 -15.02 4.58 18.38
CA TYR A 401 -14.52 5.53 17.39
C TYR A 401 -13.03 5.82 17.55
N TYR A 402 -12.52 5.98 18.78
CA TYR A 402 -11.08 6.18 19.01
C TYR A 402 -10.23 4.95 18.68
N LEU A 403 -10.74 3.74 18.92
CA LEU A 403 -10.01 2.51 18.63
C LEU A 403 -10.08 2.09 17.15
N THR A 404 -11.04 2.60 16.36
CA THR A 404 -11.17 2.24 14.93
C THR A 404 -9.95 2.65 14.08
N PRO A 405 -9.36 3.86 14.21
CA PRO A 405 -8.11 4.21 13.55
C PRO A 405 -6.95 3.27 13.91
N LEU A 406 -6.84 2.84 15.17
CA LEU A 406 -5.84 1.85 15.60
C LEU A 406 -6.02 0.51 14.86
N LEU A 407 -7.27 0.07 14.69
CA LEU A 407 -7.61 -1.11 13.88
C LEU A 407 -7.22 -0.93 12.41
N MET A 408 -7.53 0.21 11.80
CA MET A 408 -7.21 0.46 10.39
C MET A 408 -5.69 0.49 10.14
N VAL A 409 -4.93 1.16 11.00
CA VAL A 409 -3.46 1.21 10.90
C VAL A 409 -2.88 -0.19 11.06
N THR A 410 -3.33 -0.93 12.07
CA THR A 410 -2.85 -2.30 12.32
C THR A 410 -3.18 -3.23 11.16
N LEU A 411 -4.39 -3.14 10.60
CA LEU A 411 -4.81 -3.93 9.46
C LEU A 411 -3.95 -3.61 8.23
N GLY A 412 -3.68 -2.33 7.95
CA GLY A 412 -2.80 -1.91 6.85
C GLY A 412 -1.38 -2.46 6.99
N LEU A 413 -0.78 -2.36 8.18
CA LEU A 413 0.55 -2.94 8.46
C LEU A 413 0.55 -4.46 8.31
N THR A 414 -0.53 -5.11 8.74
CA THR A 414 -0.69 -6.57 8.66
C THR A 414 -0.81 -7.03 7.20
N VAL A 415 -1.62 -6.35 6.39
CA VAL A 415 -1.76 -6.63 4.95
C VAL A 415 -0.43 -6.42 4.23
N PHE A 416 0.33 -5.39 4.60
CA PHE A 416 1.67 -5.17 4.06
C PHE A 416 2.61 -6.37 4.34
N CYS A 417 2.55 -6.97 5.53
CA CYS A 417 3.33 -8.16 5.87
C CYS A 417 2.94 -9.44 5.08
N LEU A 418 1.72 -9.50 4.52
CA LEU A 418 1.28 -10.63 3.68
C LEU A 418 2.00 -10.70 2.33
N SER A 419 2.54 -9.56 1.85
CA SER A 419 3.23 -9.50 0.57
C SER A 419 4.45 -10.43 0.56
N PRO A 420 4.64 -11.27 -0.48
CA PRO A 420 5.82 -12.14 -0.57
C PRO A 420 7.13 -11.36 -0.69
N ALA A 421 7.10 -10.13 -1.22
CA ALA A 421 8.29 -9.27 -1.36
C ALA A 421 8.76 -8.65 -0.04
N VAL A 422 7.96 -8.71 1.01
CA VAL A 422 8.29 -8.12 2.32
C VAL A 422 8.81 -9.19 3.25
N GLU A 423 10.10 -9.14 3.52
CA GLU A 423 10.80 -10.00 4.47
C GLU A 423 11.26 -9.20 5.70
N ILE A 424 11.60 -9.89 6.78
CA ILE A 424 12.16 -9.22 7.95
C ILE A 424 13.54 -8.65 7.63
N GLN A 425 13.72 -7.38 7.96
CA GLN A 425 14.96 -6.63 7.82
C GLN A 425 15.21 -5.84 9.11
N PRO A 426 16.41 -5.29 9.36
CA PRO A 426 16.71 -4.61 10.61
C PRO A 426 15.70 -3.50 10.98
N PHE A 427 15.30 -2.65 10.03
CA PHE A 427 14.27 -1.64 10.25
C PHE A 427 12.90 -2.25 10.60
N TYR A 428 12.46 -3.25 9.86
CA TYR A 428 11.17 -3.92 10.14
C TYR A 428 11.17 -4.65 11.48
N SER A 429 12.32 -5.15 11.94
CA SER A 429 12.45 -5.85 13.22
C SER A 429 12.20 -4.97 14.44
N VAL A 430 12.39 -3.65 14.32
CA VAL A 430 12.13 -2.71 15.40
C VAL A 430 10.75 -2.05 15.29
N MET A 431 10.01 -2.28 14.20
CA MET A 431 8.69 -1.69 14.03
C MET A 431 7.62 -2.47 14.80
N PRO A 432 6.71 -1.79 15.51
CA PRO A 432 5.60 -2.45 16.18
C PRO A 432 4.72 -3.15 15.14
N VAL A 433 4.11 -4.28 15.52
CA VAL A 433 3.28 -5.14 14.66
C VAL A 433 4.08 -5.85 13.56
N MET A 434 4.80 -5.10 12.72
CA MET A 434 5.54 -5.65 11.58
C MET A 434 6.70 -6.55 12.01
N GLY A 435 7.48 -6.16 13.02
CA GLY A 435 8.57 -6.99 13.53
C GLY A 435 8.08 -8.37 13.99
N PRO A 436 7.13 -8.44 14.94
CA PRO A 436 6.45 -9.67 15.34
C PRO A 436 5.88 -10.49 14.16
N ALA A 437 5.16 -9.84 13.25
CA ALA A 437 4.50 -10.51 12.14
C ALA A 437 5.49 -11.10 11.12
N LEU A 438 6.50 -10.34 10.72
CA LEU A 438 7.50 -10.77 9.74
C LEU A 438 8.50 -11.78 10.33
N LEU A 439 8.84 -11.67 11.61
CA LEU A 439 9.65 -12.67 12.30
C LEU A 439 8.92 -14.01 12.32
N LEU A 440 7.64 -14.00 12.72
CA LEU A 440 6.84 -15.22 12.72
C LEU A 440 6.66 -15.78 11.30
N LYS A 441 6.39 -14.94 10.31
CA LYS A 441 6.33 -15.34 8.89
C LYS A 441 7.59 -16.08 8.46
N GLY A 442 8.77 -15.50 8.72
CA GLY A 442 10.05 -16.12 8.37
C GLY A 442 10.28 -17.46 9.10
N LEU A 443 9.97 -17.51 10.40
CA LEU A 443 10.14 -18.73 11.21
C LEU A 443 9.18 -19.85 10.82
N LEU A 444 8.00 -19.52 10.27
CA LEU A 444 7.04 -20.49 9.74
C LEU A 444 7.39 -20.97 8.34
N LEU A 445 8.07 -20.14 7.54
CA LEU A 445 8.44 -20.47 6.16
C LEU A 445 9.74 -21.30 6.08
N GLY A 446 10.71 -21.04 6.96
CA GLY A 446 12.06 -21.59 6.85
C GLY A 446 12.29 -22.91 7.58
N ASN A 447 12.97 -23.85 6.91
CA ASN A 447 13.51 -25.07 7.54
C ASN A 447 14.73 -24.79 8.45
N SER A 448 15.34 -23.60 8.37
CA SER A 448 16.50 -23.18 9.16
C SER A 448 16.28 -21.83 9.83
N PRO A 449 15.99 -21.78 11.14
CA PRO A 449 15.72 -20.52 11.84
C PRO A 449 16.96 -19.66 12.10
N ALA A 450 18.18 -20.19 11.92
CA ALA A 450 19.42 -19.56 12.38
C ALA A 450 19.64 -18.10 11.93
N PRO A 451 19.42 -17.71 10.64
CA PRO A 451 19.58 -16.32 10.21
C PRO A 451 18.54 -15.38 10.84
N LEU A 452 17.36 -15.90 11.17
CA LEU A 452 16.24 -15.13 11.70
C LEU A 452 16.34 -14.87 13.21
N LEU A 453 17.10 -15.72 13.93
CA LEU A 453 17.27 -15.59 15.38
C LEU A 453 17.90 -14.25 15.80
N VAL A 454 18.69 -13.63 14.93
CA VAL A 454 19.28 -12.30 15.15
C VAL A 454 18.22 -11.24 15.39
N TYR A 455 17.02 -11.38 14.80
CA TYR A 455 15.93 -10.43 14.92
C TYR A 455 15.03 -10.66 16.14
N VAL A 456 15.14 -11.81 16.83
CA VAL A 456 14.32 -12.12 18.01
C VAL A 456 14.49 -11.07 19.11
N LEU A 457 15.74 -10.76 19.46
CA LEU A 457 16.03 -9.81 20.53
C LEU A 457 15.54 -8.38 20.18
N PRO A 458 15.85 -7.80 19.00
CA PRO A 458 15.27 -6.52 18.56
C PRO A 458 13.74 -6.49 18.60
N VAL A 459 13.07 -7.52 18.09
CA VAL A 459 11.60 -7.60 18.03
C VAL A 459 11.00 -7.63 19.44
N LEU A 460 11.51 -8.48 20.33
CA LEU A 460 11.01 -8.58 21.69
C LEU A 460 11.29 -7.32 22.51
N ALA A 461 12.51 -6.78 22.41
CA ALA A 461 12.91 -5.57 23.14
C ALA A 461 12.08 -4.36 22.73
N THR A 462 11.86 -4.15 21.42
CA THR A 462 11.05 -3.04 20.91
C THR A 462 9.57 -3.24 21.22
N SER A 463 9.02 -4.44 21.02
CA SER A 463 7.61 -4.72 21.34
C SER A 463 7.30 -4.52 22.83
N PHE A 464 8.20 -4.97 23.72
CA PHE A 464 8.10 -4.71 25.15
C PHE A 464 8.22 -3.21 25.45
N GLY A 465 9.21 -2.53 24.84
CA GLY A 465 9.42 -1.09 24.99
C GLY A 465 8.18 -0.27 24.61
N TYR A 466 7.57 -0.55 23.45
CA TYR A 466 6.34 0.11 23.01
C TYR A 466 5.15 -0.19 23.92
N SER A 467 5.05 -1.41 24.43
CA SER A 467 4.01 -1.78 25.40
C SER A 467 4.15 -0.98 26.70
N VAL A 468 5.38 -0.83 27.22
CA VAL A 468 5.66 -0.04 28.42
C VAL A 468 5.36 1.44 28.18
N LEU A 469 5.73 1.99 27.01
CA LEU A 469 5.42 3.38 26.65
C LEU A 469 3.90 3.63 26.54
N ALA A 470 3.17 2.73 25.89
CA ALA A 470 1.72 2.82 25.78
C ALA A 470 1.03 2.69 27.15
N LEU A 471 1.54 1.79 28.01
CA LEU A 471 1.02 1.61 29.36
C LEU A 471 1.33 2.80 30.26
N TRP A 472 2.52 3.38 30.13
CA TRP A 472 2.89 4.63 30.80
C TRP A 472 1.94 5.76 30.40
N TRP A 473 1.62 5.87 29.10
CA TRP A 473 0.62 6.83 28.62
C TRP A 473 -0.77 6.56 29.21
N ALA A 474 -1.23 5.29 29.26
CA ALA A 474 -2.50 4.95 29.91
C ALA A 474 -2.54 5.36 31.40
N ILE A 475 -1.44 5.12 32.13
CA ILE A 475 -1.30 5.50 33.54
C ILE A 475 -1.40 7.02 33.72
N ASP A 476 -0.71 7.78 32.87
CA ASP A 476 -0.73 9.25 32.88
C ASP A 476 -2.14 9.82 32.59
N GLN A 477 -2.85 9.22 31.62
CA GLN A 477 -4.24 9.58 31.32
C GLN A 477 -5.19 9.29 32.49
N PHE A 478 -5.03 8.13 33.15
CA PHE A 478 -5.76 7.84 34.39
C PHE A 478 -5.39 8.78 35.54
N GLY A 479 -4.24 9.44 35.48
CA GLY A 479 -3.81 10.48 36.42
C GLY A 479 -4.50 11.84 36.19
N SER A 480 -5.04 12.07 34.99
CA SER A 480 -5.54 13.38 34.56
C SER A 480 -7.05 13.53 34.81
N GLU A 481 -7.45 14.47 35.65
CA GLU A 481 -8.86 14.72 35.99
C GLU A 481 -9.67 15.20 34.78
N ASP A 482 -9.09 16.04 33.92
CA ASP A 482 -9.74 16.54 32.69
C ASP A 482 -10.11 15.40 31.73
N VAL A 483 -9.34 14.32 31.74
CA VAL A 483 -9.59 13.13 30.90
C VAL A 483 -10.66 12.27 31.56
N LEU A 484 -10.59 12.08 32.87
CA LEU A 484 -11.54 11.30 33.65
C LEU A 484 -12.94 11.94 33.72
N PHE A 485 -13.06 13.27 33.75
CA PHE A 485 -14.32 13.99 34.00
C PHE A 485 -14.77 14.91 32.85
N ARG A 486 -14.34 14.61 31.62
CA ARG A 486 -14.64 15.44 30.44
C ARG A 486 -16.15 15.56 30.17
N GLU A 487 -16.77 16.72 30.41
CA GLU A 487 -18.18 17.01 30.06
C GLU A 487 -18.39 17.25 28.55
N ALA A 488 -19.55 16.88 28.00
CA ALA A 488 -19.84 16.94 26.58
C ALA A 488 -20.36 18.31 26.11
N GLU A 489 -19.52 19.11 25.46
CA GLU A 489 -20.02 20.19 24.62
C GLU A 489 -20.76 19.60 23.41
N ARG A 490 -22.03 19.97 23.23
CA ARG A 490 -22.83 19.58 22.06
C ARG A 490 -22.33 20.35 20.85
N PHE A 491 -21.76 19.64 19.88
CA PHE A 491 -21.29 20.21 18.62
C PHE A 491 -22.45 20.67 17.74
N ASP A 492 -22.51 21.97 17.42
CA ASP A 492 -23.47 22.56 16.47
C ASP A 492 -22.72 23.06 15.22
N LEU A 493 -23.00 22.42 14.08
CA LEU A 493 -22.33 22.66 12.80
C LEU A 493 -22.51 24.10 12.29
N ARG A 494 -23.67 24.73 12.53
CA ARG A 494 -23.96 26.09 12.05
C ARG A 494 -23.26 27.15 12.88
N LEU A 495 -23.22 26.95 14.20
CA LEU A 495 -22.48 27.81 15.12
C LEU A 495 -20.96 27.72 14.87
N TRP A 496 -20.45 26.51 14.61
CA TRP A 496 -19.05 26.28 14.26
C TRP A 496 -18.66 27.00 12.96
N LEU A 497 -19.44 26.85 11.88
CA LEU A 497 -19.15 27.49 10.59
C LEU A 497 -19.16 29.03 10.67
N ARG A 498 -20.07 29.61 11.47
CA ARG A 498 -20.13 31.06 11.70
C ARG A 498 -18.93 31.56 12.49
N HIS A 499 -18.48 30.84 13.53
CA HIS A 499 -17.27 31.21 14.28
C HIS A 499 -16.03 31.14 13.40
N LEU A 500 -15.90 30.10 12.58
CA LEU A 500 -14.74 29.87 11.72
C LEU A 500 -14.50 31.00 10.70
N LEU A 501 -15.58 31.64 10.23
CA LEU A 501 -15.51 32.76 9.27
C LEU A 501 -15.38 34.13 9.94
N ARG A 502 -15.85 34.28 11.19
CA ARG A 502 -15.95 35.56 11.89
C ARG A 502 -14.81 35.82 12.88
N ASP A 503 -14.39 34.79 13.61
CA ASP A 503 -13.41 34.88 14.69
C ASP A 503 -12.08 34.26 14.22
N LYS A 504 -11.37 35.02 13.38
CA LYS A 504 -10.08 34.60 12.82
C LYS A 504 -8.93 35.04 13.71
N GLU A 505 -8.18 34.07 14.19
CA GLU A 505 -6.95 34.29 14.96
C GLU A 505 -5.78 34.62 14.02
N PRO A 506 -4.74 35.33 14.50
CA PRO A 506 -3.61 35.76 13.66
C PRO A 506 -2.79 34.59 13.11
N THR A 507 -2.77 33.46 13.82
CA THR A 507 -2.05 32.23 13.46
C THR A 507 -2.96 31.02 13.66
N PRO A 508 -2.71 29.90 12.94
CA PRO A 508 -3.55 28.71 13.08
C PRO A 508 -3.46 28.12 14.49
N SER A 509 -4.46 27.33 14.85
CA SER A 509 -4.48 26.50 16.04
C SER A 509 -3.69 25.20 15.83
N PHE A 510 -3.42 24.48 16.92
CA PHE A 510 -2.80 23.16 16.87
C PHE A 510 -3.61 22.17 16.02
N ALA A 511 -4.93 22.19 16.17
CA ALA A 511 -5.84 21.30 15.43
C ALA A 511 -5.85 21.61 13.93
N GLU A 512 -5.86 22.88 13.54
CA GLU A 512 -5.80 23.28 12.12
C GLU A 512 -4.47 22.90 11.47
N ALA A 513 -3.34 23.05 12.19
CA ALA A 513 -2.04 22.57 11.73
C ALA A 513 -2.03 21.04 11.53
N GLY A 514 -2.55 20.28 12.50
CA GLY A 514 -2.69 18.83 12.39
C GLY A 514 -3.60 18.39 11.24
N PHE A 515 -4.74 19.08 11.06
CA PHE A 515 -5.66 18.82 9.95
C PHE A 515 -5.01 19.11 8.59
N CYS A 516 -4.30 20.22 8.46
CA CYS A 516 -3.56 20.55 7.23
C CYS A 516 -2.54 19.45 6.88
N PHE A 517 -1.82 18.93 7.87
CA PHE A 517 -0.90 17.82 7.66
C PHE A 517 -1.60 16.56 7.15
N VAL A 518 -2.69 16.15 7.81
CA VAL A 518 -3.50 14.99 7.40
C VAL A 518 -4.06 15.17 5.99
N LEU A 519 -4.50 16.38 5.65
CA LEU A 519 -4.98 16.72 4.30
C LEU A 519 -3.88 16.56 3.25
N ILE A 520 -2.67 17.07 3.51
CA ILE A 520 -1.51 16.88 2.62
C ILE A 520 -1.22 15.37 2.44
N MET A 521 -1.21 14.59 3.53
CA MET A 521 -0.96 13.13 3.46
C MET A 521 -2.04 12.40 2.65
N PHE A 522 -3.30 12.75 2.86
CA PHE A 522 -4.41 12.18 2.11
C PHE A 522 -4.30 12.50 0.61
N LEU A 523 -4.07 13.76 0.26
CA LEU A 523 -3.90 14.20 -1.12
C LEU A 523 -2.69 13.53 -1.78
N GLN A 524 -1.59 13.33 -1.05
CA GLN A 524 -0.42 12.62 -1.53
C GLN A 524 -0.72 11.14 -1.82
N PHE A 525 -1.47 10.47 -0.95
CA PHE A 525 -1.90 9.08 -1.18
C PHE A 525 -2.81 8.97 -2.42
N VAL A 526 -3.73 9.92 -2.60
CA VAL A 526 -4.60 9.97 -3.78
C VAL A 526 -3.78 10.25 -5.06
N ALA A 527 -2.84 11.19 -5.01
CA ALA A 527 -2.00 11.58 -6.15
C ALA A 527 -1.16 10.41 -6.69
N LEU A 528 -0.66 9.51 -5.82
CA LEU A 528 0.07 8.32 -6.24
C LEU A 528 -0.71 7.47 -7.26
N LYS A 529 -2.03 7.35 -7.09
CA LYS A 529 -2.88 6.59 -8.02
C LYS A 529 -3.08 7.32 -9.35
N PHE A 530 -3.28 8.65 -9.32
CA PHE A 530 -3.56 9.44 -10.52
C PHE A 530 -2.32 9.70 -11.38
N PHE A 531 -1.13 9.77 -10.78
CA PHE A 531 0.11 10.05 -11.52
C PHE A 531 0.72 8.82 -12.19
N GLN A 532 0.33 7.60 -11.77
CA GLN A 532 0.84 6.36 -12.37
C GLN A 532 0.36 6.14 -13.82
N ALA A 533 -0.93 6.35 -14.11
CA ALA A 533 -1.48 6.06 -15.43
C ALA A 533 -0.89 6.90 -16.58
N PRO A 534 -0.71 8.24 -16.43
CA PRO A 534 -0.04 9.05 -17.45
C PRO A 534 1.42 8.66 -17.68
N LEU A 535 2.13 8.24 -16.62
CA LEU A 535 3.55 7.87 -16.72
C LEU A 535 3.73 6.53 -17.46
N GLN A 536 2.80 5.59 -17.29
CA GLN A 536 2.82 4.29 -17.97
C GLN A 536 2.41 4.37 -19.44
N SER A 537 1.62 5.37 -19.83
CA SER A 537 1.15 5.56 -21.21
C SER A 537 2.04 6.49 -22.03
N ALA A 538 3.01 7.17 -21.42
CA ALA A 538 3.93 8.08 -22.10
C ALA A 538 5.00 7.30 -22.89
N ALA A 539 5.40 7.86 -24.04
CA ALA A 539 6.55 7.36 -24.80
C ALA A 539 7.84 7.43 -23.95
N GLU A 540 8.76 6.48 -24.14
CA GLU A 540 9.98 6.37 -23.33
C GLU A 540 10.81 7.67 -23.31
N GLU A 541 10.89 8.37 -24.45
CA GLU A 541 11.63 9.62 -24.63
C GLU A 541 11.04 10.78 -23.81
N ASP A 542 9.71 10.84 -23.64
CA ASP A 542 9.02 11.92 -22.92
C ASP A 542 8.80 11.62 -21.43
N ARG A 543 8.92 10.35 -21.05
CA ARG A 543 8.64 9.85 -19.69
C ARG A 543 9.44 10.58 -18.61
N GLY A 544 10.72 10.83 -18.86
CA GLY A 544 11.59 11.57 -17.94
C GLY A 544 11.13 13.01 -17.70
N ARG A 545 10.73 13.73 -18.76
CA ARG A 545 10.22 15.11 -18.65
C ARG A 545 8.88 15.14 -17.93
N LEU A 546 7.96 14.24 -18.31
CA LEU A 546 6.64 14.15 -17.68
C LEU A 546 6.76 13.87 -16.18
N MET A 547 7.66 12.95 -15.79
CA MET A 547 7.94 12.65 -14.39
C MET A 547 8.36 13.91 -13.60
N MET A 548 9.28 14.72 -14.14
CA MET A 548 9.71 15.96 -13.49
C MET A 548 8.57 16.99 -13.38
N GLN A 549 7.72 17.10 -14.40
CA GLN A 549 6.55 17.99 -14.37
C GLN A 549 5.55 17.56 -13.30
N LEU A 550 5.27 16.25 -13.21
CA LEU A 550 4.36 15.71 -12.19
C LEU A 550 4.89 15.94 -10.77
N LEU A 551 6.20 15.85 -10.55
CA LEU A 551 6.82 16.17 -9.26
C LEU A 551 6.67 17.67 -8.90
N ILE A 552 6.81 18.57 -9.87
CA ILE A 552 6.57 20.01 -9.65
C ILE A 552 5.09 20.27 -9.31
N ILE A 553 4.17 19.64 -10.06
CA ILE A 553 2.72 19.73 -9.81
C ILE A 553 2.39 19.20 -8.42
N GLN A 554 2.99 18.07 -8.02
CA GLN A 554 2.84 17.53 -6.67
C GLN A 554 3.23 18.57 -5.61
N GLN A 555 4.38 19.22 -5.74
CA GLN A 555 4.83 20.22 -4.78
C GLN A 555 3.87 21.42 -4.71
N LEU A 556 3.46 21.98 -5.85
CA LEU A 556 2.60 23.15 -5.88
C LEU A 556 1.18 22.85 -5.39
N VAL A 557 0.56 21.79 -5.90
CA VAL A 557 -0.86 21.48 -5.69
C VAL A 557 -1.09 20.71 -4.40
N ILE A 558 -0.25 19.71 -4.09
CA ILE A 558 -0.48 18.81 -2.96
C ILE A 558 0.16 19.36 -1.68
N VAL A 559 1.35 19.94 -1.77
CA VAL A 559 2.07 20.43 -0.58
C VAL A 559 1.82 21.91 -0.33
N GLY A 560 1.97 22.76 -1.34
CA GLY A 560 1.89 24.23 -1.19
C GLY A 560 0.47 24.78 -1.09
N THR A 561 -0.47 24.25 -1.87
CA THR A 561 -1.84 24.81 -1.97
C THR A 561 -2.67 24.64 -0.69
N PRO A 562 -2.72 23.47 -0.02
CA PRO A 562 -3.51 23.32 1.21
C PRO A 562 -3.16 24.32 2.32
N PRO A 563 -1.88 24.50 2.72
CA PRO A 563 -1.55 25.47 3.76
C PRO A 563 -1.82 26.90 3.30
N LEU A 564 -1.55 27.26 2.03
CA LEU A 564 -1.91 28.58 1.48
C LEU A 564 -3.41 28.86 1.59
N PHE A 565 -4.23 27.92 1.11
CA PHE A 565 -5.68 28.02 1.15
C PHE A 565 -6.20 28.14 2.58
N MET A 566 -5.73 27.26 3.47
CA MET A 566 -6.11 27.30 4.89
C MET A 566 -5.61 28.56 5.60
N GLY A 567 -4.42 29.06 5.28
CA GLY A 567 -3.90 30.32 5.81
C GLY A 567 -4.78 31.51 5.44
N VAL A 568 -5.21 31.60 4.18
CA VAL A 568 -6.12 32.68 3.73
C VAL A 568 -7.51 32.54 4.35
N LEU A 569 -8.00 31.31 4.49
CA LEU A 569 -9.36 31.05 4.95
C LEU A 569 -9.50 31.20 6.48
N LEU A 570 -8.57 30.63 7.25
CA LEU A 570 -8.70 30.41 8.69
C LEU A 570 -8.00 31.46 9.55
N THR A 571 -7.02 32.19 9.02
CA THR A 571 -6.23 33.15 9.81
C THR A 571 -6.45 34.59 9.38
N SER A 572 -6.21 35.53 10.31
CA SER A 572 -6.33 36.97 10.04
C SER A 572 -5.03 37.60 9.52
N SER A 573 -3.88 36.94 9.69
CA SER A 573 -2.57 37.45 9.25
C SER A 573 -1.75 36.40 8.49
N ILE A 574 -1.78 36.49 7.16
CA ILE A 574 -0.94 35.67 6.26
C ILE A 574 0.54 35.89 6.57
N ARG A 575 0.93 37.13 6.85
CA ARG A 575 2.33 37.49 7.12
C ARG A 575 2.86 36.81 8.38
N GLU A 576 2.05 36.73 9.43
CA GLU A 576 2.44 36.05 10.68
C GLU A 576 2.33 34.53 10.55
N THR A 577 1.25 34.04 9.94
CA THR A 577 1.03 32.61 9.68
C THR A 577 2.22 31.99 8.95
N PHE A 578 2.69 32.63 7.87
CA PHE A 578 3.80 32.12 7.05
C PHE A 578 5.17 32.72 7.39
N ARG A 579 5.28 33.54 8.44
CA ARG A 579 6.55 34.16 8.86
C ARG A 579 7.26 34.91 7.73
N LEU A 580 6.51 35.69 6.94
CA LEU A 580 7.02 36.41 5.76
C LEU A 580 7.80 37.70 6.12
N ARG A 581 8.46 37.73 7.28
CA ARG A 581 9.32 38.85 7.68
C ARG A 581 10.65 38.74 6.94
N TRP A 582 11.18 39.86 6.45
CA TRP A 582 12.48 39.86 5.80
C TRP A 582 13.59 39.63 6.84
N PRO A 583 14.48 38.65 6.66
CA PRO A 583 15.53 38.34 7.63
C PRO A 583 16.73 39.29 7.49
N ASN A 584 17.61 39.31 8.50
CA ASN A 584 18.89 39.98 8.39
C ASN A 584 19.85 39.15 7.49
N ALA A 585 20.79 39.83 6.83
CA ALA A 585 21.79 39.17 5.96
C ALA A 585 22.61 38.10 6.69
N ALA A 586 22.88 38.29 7.99
CA ALA A 586 23.56 37.31 8.82
C ALA A 586 22.78 35.99 8.97
N ASP A 587 21.44 36.03 9.03
CA ASP A 587 20.61 34.82 9.14
C ASP A 587 20.57 34.05 7.83
N LEU A 588 20.49 34.77 6.70
CA LEU A 588 20.58 34.18 5.37
C LEU A 588 21.94 33.53 5.14
N LEU A 589 23.02 34.24 5.45
CA LEU A 589 24.38 33.72 5.27
C LEU A 589 24.63 32.51 6.19
N ALA A 590 24.23 32.60 7.47
CA ALA A 590 24.37 31.48 8.40
C ALA A 590 23.58 30.25 7.94
N ALA A 591 22.35 30.43 7.45
CA ALA A 591 21.52 29.35 6.93
C ALA A 591 22.13 28.72 5.66
N GLY A 592 22.57 29.53 4.68
CA GLY A 592 23.21 29.03 3.47
C GLY A 592 24.52 28.28 3.75
N LEU A 593 25.39 28.81 4.61
CA LEU A 593 26.63 28.14 5.01
C LEU A 593 26.36 26.87 5.83
N LEU A 594 25.31 26.87 6.67
CA LEU A 594 24.94 25.70 7.44
C LEU A 594 24.42 24.57 6.55
N ALA A 595 23.72 24.89 5.45
CA ALA A 595 23.33 23.89 4.45
C ALA A 595 24.55 23.22 3.81
N VAL A 596 25.56 24.01 3.42
CA VAL A 596 26.83 23.50 2.88
C VAL A 596 27.55 22.62 3.90
N ALA A 597 27.59 23.02 5.17
CA ALA A 597 28.26 22.26 6.24
C ALA A 597 27.52 20.95 6.59
N LEU A 598 26.19 20.96 6.64
CA LEU A 598 25.39 19.78 7.01
C LEU A 598 25.27 18.77 5.87
N HIS A 599 25.40 19.20 4.60
CA HIS A 599 25.28 18.32 3.44
C HIS A 599 26.17 17.06 3.49
N PRO A 600 27.51 17.16 3.57
CA PRO A 600 28.36 15.97 3.63
C PRO A 600 28.16 15.12 4.89
N LEU A 601 27.83 15.76 6.03
CA LEU A 601 27.56 15.07 7.29
C LEU A 601 26.32 14.18 7.18
N SER A 602 25.23 14.72 6.64
CA SER A 602 23.96 14.03 6.48
C SER A 602 24.05 12.87 5.49
N LEU A 603 24.78 13.02 4.39
CA LEU A 603 24.98 11.97 3.39
C LEU A 603 25.80 10.80 3.94
N GLU A 604 26.92 11.09 4.60
CA GLU A 604 27.74 10.04 5.20
C GLU A 604 27.05 9.39 6.40
N PHE A 605 26.21 10.12 7.12
CA PHE A 605 25.33 9.53 8.13
C PHE A 605 24.33 8.56 7.47
N ALA A 606 23.58 9.02 6.46
CA ALA A 606 22.59 8.21 5.74
C ALA A 606 23.21 6.95 5.11
N ALA A 607 24.42 7.04 4.58
CA ALA A 607 25.12 5.92 3.98
C ALA A 607 25.68 4.93 5.01
N ARG A 608 26.04 5.36 6.22
CA ARG A 608 26.48 4.46 7.31
C ARG A 608 25.33 3.70 7.96
N ILE A 609 24.11 4.23 7.87
CA ILE A 609 22.91 3.59 8.41
C ILE A 609 22.08 2.89 7.34
N SER A 610 22.52 2.87 6.07
CA SER A 610 21.74 2.27 4.97
C SER A 610 21.45 0.79 5.19
N TRP A 611 22.37 0.05 5.84
CA TRP A 611 22.18 -1.36 6.22
C TRP A 611 20.95 -1.60 7.10
N PHE A 612 20.50 -0.58 7.83
CA PHE A 612 19.36 -0.69 8.72
C PHE A 612 18.05 -0.62 7.95
N PHE A 613 17.99 0.19 6.88
CA PHE A 613 16.78 0.46 6.13
C PHE A 613 16.56 -0.50 4.96
N PRO A 614 15.30 -0.70 4.53
CA PRO A 614 15.03 -1.44 3.31
C PRO A 614 15.64 -0.76 2.08
N PRO A 615 15.97 -1.54 1.03
CA PRO A 615 16.43 -0.99 -0.24
C PRO A 615 15.37 -0.05 -0.83
N LEU A 616 15.84 0.94 -1.59
CA LEU A 616 14.96 1.89 -2.26
C LEU A 616 14.08 1.17 -3.30
N PRO A 617 12.80 1.54 -3.44
CA PRO A 617 11.95 1.03 -4.52
C PRO A 617 12.53 1.35 -5.90
N GLU A 618 12.27 0.49 -6.87
CA GLU A 618 12.74 0.65 -8.25
C GLU A 618 12.35 2.01 -8.85
N SER A 619 11.14 2.49 -8.55
CA SER A 619 10.66 3.81 -9.00
C SER A 619 11.55 4.97 -8.54
N VAL A 620 12.10 4.90 -7.32
CA VAL A 620 13.03 5.93 -6.83
C VAL A 620 14.38 5.80 -7.54
N THR A 621 14.85 4.57 -7.78
CA THR A 621 16.09 4.37 -8.53
C THR A 621 16.00 4.86 -9.97
N GLU A 622 14.84 4.71 -10.62
CA GLU A 622 14.59 5.21 -11.98
C GLU A 622 14.57 6.74 -12.04
N VAL A 623 13.98 7.39 -11.04
CA VAL A 623 14.05 8.86 -10.87
C VAL A 623 15.50 9.32 -10.74
N MET A 624 16.29 8.66 -9.89
CA MET A 624 17.70 9.01 -9.70
C MET A 624 18.54 8.78 -10.96
N ALA A 625 18.29 7.69 -11.70
CA ALA A 625 18.93 7.42 -12.98
C ALA A 625 18.60 8.50 -14.02
N THR A 626 17.33 8.94 -14.06
CA THR A 626 16.88 10.03 -14.95
C THR A 626 17.62 11.33 -14.65
N ILE A 627 17.82 11.67 -13.37
CA ILE A 627 18.59 12.86 -12.95
C ILE A 627 20.07 12.75 -13.37
N ALA A 628 20.65 11.56 -13.26
CA ALA A 628 22.06 11.32 -13.56
C ALA A 628 22.36 11.33 -15.07
N SER A 629 21.45 10.78 -15.90
CA SER A 629 21.61 10.58 -17.36
C SER A 629 22.05 11.85 -18.10
N GLY A 630 21.41 12.98 -17.79
CA GLY A 630 21.65 14.24 -18.48
C GLY A 630 20.81 14.54 -19.69
N ASP A 631 19.84 13.68 -19.98
CA ASP A 631 18.96 13.84 -21.14
C ASP A 631 18.03 15.05 -20.99
N LEU A 632 17.84 15.54 -19.76
CA LEU A 632 17.05 16.73 -19.44
C LEU A 632 17.92 17.96 -19.18
N PRO A 633 17.49 19.15 -19.62
CA PRO A 633 18.09 20.41 -19.20
C PRO A 633 18.14 20.54 -17.67
N TRP A 634 19.30 20.91 -17.13
CA TRP A 634 19.56 21.00 -15.68
C TRP A 634 18.51 21.79 -14.88
N TRP A 635 17.95 22.85 -15.47
CA TRP A 635 16.96 23.69 -14.80
C TRP A 635 15.66 22.95 -14.46
N ILE A 636 15.31 21.88 -15.19
CA ILE A 636 14.09 21.08 -14.92
C ILE A 636 14.25 20.28 -13.62
N PRO A 637 15.25 19.39 -13.45
CA PRO A 637 15.49 18.73 -12.16
C PRO A 637 15.77 19.72 -11.03
N PHE A 638 16.45 20.83 -11.29
CA PHE A 638 16.70 21.87 -10.29
C PHE A 638 15.40 22.52 -9.79
N LEU A 639 14.46 22.80 -10.68
CA LEU A 639 13.14 23.30 -10.30
C LEU A 639 12.35 22.26 -9.51
N ALA A 640 12.38 20.99 -9.95
CA ALA A 640 11.62 19.90 -9.34
C ALA A 640 12.12 19.47 -7.95
N PHE A 641 13.44 19.41 -7.74
CA PHE A 641 14.02 18.88 -6.50
C PHE A 641 14.61 19.94 -5.57
N ALA A 642 14.99 21.11 -6.07
CA ALA A 642 15.59 22.16 -5.24
C ALA A 642 14.59 23.30 -4.99
N VAL A 643 14.07 23.94 -6.03
CA VAL A 643 13.26 25.17 -5.88
C VAL A 643 11.85 24.88 -5.37
N ALA A 644 11.10 24.00 -6.04
CA ALA A 644 9.71 23.74 -5.67
C ALA A 644 9.56 23.20 -4.23
N PRO A 645 10.35 22.20 -3.77
CA PRO A 645 10.35 21.76 -2.39
C PRO A 645 10.76 22.85 -1.40
N ALA A 646 11.83 23.60 -1.69
CA ALA A 646 12.31 24.65 -0.80
C ALA A 646 11.27 25.74 -0.53
N VAL A 647 10.38 26.01 -1.49
CA VAL A 647 9.29 26.98 -1.30
C VAL A 647 8.07 26.30 -0.67
N CYS A 648 7.56 25.22 -1.27
CA CYS A 648 6.28 24.63 -0.88
C CYS A 648 6.35 23.95 0.48
N GLU A 649 7.42 23.20 0.75
CA GLU A 649 7.59 22.49 2.01
C GLU A 649 7.90 23.47 3.15
N GLU A 650 8.76 24.48 2.93
CA GLU A 650 8.99 25.48 3.98
C GLU A 650 7.71 26.25 4.31
N LEU A 651 6.91 26.62 3.30
CA LEU A 651 5.62 27.28 3.48
C LEU A 651 4.66 26.42 4.32
N ALA A 652 4.57 25.12 4.02
CA ALA A 652 3.74 24.18 4.76
C ALA A 652 4.24 24.00 6.20
N PHE A 653 5.50 23.58 6.36
CA PHE A 653 6.00 23.07 7.63
C PHE A 653 6.50 24.17 8.58
N ARG A 654 7.17 25.21 8.08
CA ARG A 654 7.77 26.30 8.89
C ARG A 654 6.87 27.52 8.93
N GLY A 655 6.09 27.72 7.87
CA GLY A 655 4.98 28.66 7.85
C GLY A 655 3.79 28.12 8.65
N PHE A 656 2.88 27.42 8.00
CA PHE A 656 1.56 27.09 8.56
C PHE A 656 1.63 26.17 9.79
N LEU A 657 2.25 24.99 9.68
CA LEU A 657 2.24 23.97 10.73
C LEU A 657 2.99 24.43 11.99
N LEU A 658 4.23 24.90 11.85
CA LEU A 658 5.03 25.36 12.98
C LEU A 658 4.38 26.54 13.71
N SER A 659 3.77 27.49 12.99
CA SER A 659 3.03 28.59 13.61
C SER A 659 1.85 28.10 14.45
N GLY A 660 1.14 27.05 14.00
CA GLY A 660 0.07 26.44 14.78
C GLY A 660 0.54 25.66 16.00
N PHE A 661 1.65 24.93 15.88
CA PHE A 661 2.21 24.16 17.00
C PHE A 661 2.83 25.05 18.09
N VAL A 662 3.41 26.20 17.72
CA VAL A 662 4.01 27.14 18.68
C VAL A 662 2.97 27.80 19.60
N ARG A 663 1.71 27.91 19.18
CA ARG A 663 0.63 28.56 19.94
C ARG A 663 0.43 27.96 21.35
N GLY A 664 0.72 26.67 21.53
CA GLY A 664 0.66 26.00 22.84
C GLY A 664 1.77 26.36 23.83
N GLY A 665 2.62 27.34 23.52
CA GLY A 665 3.69 27.85 24.41
C GLY A 665 4.92 26.95 24.54
N ARG A 666 4.94 25.77 23.91
CA ARG A 666 6.03 24.79 23.99
C ARG A 666 6.86 24.80 22.69
N GLU A 667 7.64 25.85 22.47
CA GLU A 667 8.42 26.05 21.22
C GLU A 667 9.28 24.84 20.82
N LYS A 668 9.98 24.23 21.80
CA LYS A 668 10.81 23.04 21.53
C LYS A 668 10.00 21.87 20.99
N LEU A 669 8.81 21.64 21.55
CA LEU A 669 7.89 20.60 21.10
C LEU A 669 7.37 20.92 19.70
N ALA A 670 7.05 22.19 19.42
CA ALA A 670 6.58 22.63 18.11
C ALA A 670 7.62 22.40 17.00
N ILE A 671 8.91 22.67 17.29
CA ILE A 671 10.02 22.37 16.36
C ILE A 671 10.09 20.87 16.09
N VAL A 672 10.02 20.04 17.13
CA VAL A 672 10.05 18.57 16.99
C VAL A 672 8.86 18.06 16.17
N LEU A 673 7.64 18.54 16.44
CA LEU A 673 6.45 18.13 15.70
C LEU A 673 6.49 18.57 14.23
N SER A 674 6.92 19.81 13.95
CA SER A 674 7.13 20.31 12.58
C SER A 674 8.18 19.47 11.84
N ALA A 675 9.27 19.11 12.51
CA ALA A 675 10.32 18.28 11.95
C ALA A 675 9.87 16.85 11.64
N LEU A 676 9.13 16.20 12.56
CA LEU A 676 8.61 14.85 12.36
C LEU A 676 7.57 14.79 11.24
N THR A 677 6.65 15.74 11.20
CA THR A 677 5.64 15.82 10.11
C THR A 677 6.31 16.06 8.75
N PHE A 678 7.34 16.90 8.69
CA PHE A 678 8.17 17.09 7.50
C PHE A 678 8.85 15.78 7.05
N GLY A 679 9.40 15.01 7.99
CA GLY A 679 9.96 13.70 7.70
C GLY A 679 8.93 12.71 7.17
N ILE A 680 7.81 12.53 7.87
CA ILE A 680 6.75 11.56 7.55
C ILE A 680 6.20 11.77 6.13
N MET A 681 6.12 13.02 5.66
CA MET A 681 5.64 13.35 4.32
C MET A 681 6.42 12.65 3.19
N HIS A 682 7.67 12.25 3.44
CA HIS A 682 8.50 11.59 2.44
C HIS A 682 8.22 10.09 2.26
N LEU A 683 7.46 9.45 3.17
CA LEU A 683 7.02 8.04 3.15
C LEU A 683 8.12 6.95 3.12
N ILE A 684 9.34 7.26 2.70
CA ILE A 684 10.48 6.35 2.65
C ILE A 684 11.21 6.38 4.01
N PRO A 685 11.33 5.26 4.74
CA PRO A 685 11.90 5.24 6.09
C PRO A 685 13.24 5.96 6.27
N GLN A 686 14.19 5.73 5.37
CA GLN A 686 15.51 6.38 5.40
C GLN A 686 15.38 7.90 5.23
N GLN A 687 14.52 8.34 4.30
CA GLN A 687 14.26 9.74 4.04
C GLN A 687 13.51 10.40 5.21
N VAL A 688 12.56 9.70 5.84
CA VAL A 688 11.83 10.18 7.02
C VAL A 688 12.80 10.56 8.14
N LEU A 689 13.79 9.70 8.44
CA LEU A 689 14.80 9.99 9.45
C LEU A 689 15.65 11.21 9.06
N ASN A 690 16.21 11.21 7.85
CA ASN A 690 17.12 12.27 7.41
C ASN A 690 16.41 13.64 7.33
N ALA A 691 15.23 13.68 6.72
CA ALA A 691 14.39 14.88 6.62
C ALA A 691 13.95 15.36 8.00
N SER A 692 13.61 14.47 8.95
CA SER A 692 13.29 14.89 10.32
C SER A 692 14.47 15.58 11.02
N LEU A 693 15.69 15.05 10.87
CA LEU A 693 16.89 15.65 11.47
C LEU A 693 17.19 17.03 10.89
N LEU A 694 17.17 17.18 9.56
CA LEU A 694 17.27 18.49 8.90
C LEU A 694 16.12 19.40 9.31
N GLY A 695 14.95 18.82 9.51
CA GLY A 695 13.76 19.55 9.87
C GLY A 695 13.81 20.19 11.24
N LEU A 696 14.54 19.61 12.19
CA LEU A 696 14.85 20.22 13.49
C LEU A 696 15.70 21.49 13.31
N VAL A 697 16.69 21.45 12.41
CA VAL A 697 17.55 22.59 12.09
C VAL A 697 16.75 23.70 11.42
N LEU A 698 15.95 23.37 10.41
CA LEU A 698 15.07 24.32 9.72
C LEU A 698 14.03 24.95 10.67
N GLY A 699 13.42 24.14 11.55
CA GLY A 699 12.50 24.63 12.57
C GLY A 699 13.18 25.59 13.56
N LEU A 700 14.41 25.27 13.99
CA LEU A 700 15.21 26.17 14.82
C LEU A 700 15.51 27.49 14.10
N ILE A 701 15.95 27.44 12.84
CA ILE A 701 16.21 28.63 12.01
C ILE A 701 14.95 29.49 11.89
N ALA A 702 13.79 28.89 11.60
CA ALA A 702 12.52 29.60 11.42
C ALA A 702 12.01 30.25 12.72
N VAL A 703 12.20 29.60 13.87
CA VAL A 703 11.85 30.18 15.18
C VAL A 703 12.77 31.33 15.54
N ARG A 704 14.10 31.17 15.36
CA ARG A 704 15.08 32.19 15.78
C ARG A 704 15.12 33.41 14.86
N SER A 705 15.05 33.20 13.55
CA SER A 705 15.02 34.30 12.58
C SER A 705 13.64 34.97 12.48
N ARG A 706 12.58 34.33 13.01
CA ARG A 706 11.18 34.73 12.83
C ARG A 706 10.82 34.96 11.36
N SER A 707 11.50 34.24 10.46
CA SER A 707 11.41 34.39 9.02
C SER A 707 11.40 33.02 8.33
N LEU A 708 10.66 32.92 7.25
CA LEU A 708 10.63 31.74 6.38
C LEU A 708 11.88 31.66 5.47
N TRP A 709 12.39 32.80 5.03
CA TRP A 709 13.38 32.90 3.96
C TRP A 709 14.73 32.22 4.26
N PRO A 710 15.29 32.27 5.48
CA PRO A 710 16.50 31.52 5.79
C PRO A 710 16.31 30.00 5.67
N GLY A 711 15.12 29.49 6.01
CA GLY A 711 14.77 28.08 5.79
C GLY A 711 14.70 27.72 4.30
N VAL A 712 14.04 28.57 3.50
CA VAL A 712 13.97 28.42 2.03
C VAL A 712 15.36 28.39 1.40
N LEU A 713 16.25 29.32 1.80
CA LEU A 713 17.62 29.37 1.29
C LEU A 713 18.42 28.12 1.71
N PHE A 714 18.32 27.70 2.98
CA PHE A 714 18.96 26.48 3.45
C PHE A 714 18.53 25.28 2.59
N HIS A 715 17.22 25.11 2.42
CA HIS A 715 16.63 23.96 1.72
C HIS A 715 17.02 23.96 0.23
N LEU A 716 16.96 25.13 -0.42
CA LEU A 716 17.39 25.30 -1.80
C LEU A 716 18.87 24.94 -2.00
N VAL A 717 19.75 25.44 -1.12
CA VAL A 717 21.19 25.16 -1.19
C VAL A 717 21.46 23.68 -0.93
N TYR A 718 20.85 23.10 0.10
CA TYR A 718 21.05 21.69 0.45
C TYR A 718 20.62 20.75 -0.70
N ASN A 719 19.42 20.92 -1.25
CA ASN A 719 18.94 20.08 -2.35
C ASN A 719 19.68 20.37 -3.67
N GLY A 720 20.09 21.63 -3.89
CA GLY A 720 20.91 22.00 -5.05
C GLY A 720 22.28 21.32 -5.03
N LEU A 721 22.91 21.24 -3.86
CA LEU A 721 24.16 20.48 -3.67
C LEU A 721 23.96 18.99 -3.92
N GLU A 722 22.86 18.41 -3.43
CA GLU A 722 22.58 16.98 -3.61
C GLU A 722 22.33 16.65 -5.07
N LEU A 723 21.55 17.47 -5.77
CA LEU A 723 21.32 17.32 -7.20
C LEU A 723 22.63 17.45 -7.98
N GLY A 724 23.48 18.42 -7.62
CA GLY A 724 24.77 18.64 -8.27
C GLY A 724 25.74 17.48 -8.05
N ARG A 725 25.73 16.88 -6.86
CA ARG A 725 26.49 15.67 -6.52
C ARG A 725 26.05 14.49 -7.38
N ASN A 726 24.75 14.29 -7.57
CA ASN A 726 24.24 13.19 -8.39
C ASN A 726 24.52 13.39 -9.89
N ARG A 727 24.57 14.64 -10.36
CA ARG A 727 24.84 14.97 -11.77
C ARG A 727 26.32 14.94 -12.15
N TRP A 728 27.18 15.54 -11.33
CA TRP A 728 28.59 15.79 -11.65
C TRP A 728 29.58 15.08 -10.71
N GLY A 729 29.10 14.30 -9.73
CA GLY A 729 29.96 13.67 -8.73
C GLY A 729 31.05 12.74 -9.30
N GLY A 730 30.78 12.12 -10.45
CA GLY A 730 31.75 11.28 -11.17
C GLY A 730 32.80 12.04 -11.97
N GLU A 731 32.58 13.33 -12.25
CA GLU A 731 33.50 14.19 -13.02
C GLU A 731 34.49 14.94 -12.14
N LEU A 732 34.28 14.93 -10.81
CA LEU A 732 35.14 15.64 -9.87
C LEU A 732 36.53 14.96 -9.74
N PRO A 733 37.63 15.73 -9.77
CA PRO A 733 38.97 15.17 -9.63
C PRO A 733 39.15 14.58 -8.22
N THR A 734 39.43 13.28 -8.14
CA THR A 734 39.69 12.56 -6.88
C THR A 734 41.17 12.33 -6.61
N ALA A 735 42.04 12.74 -7.54
CA ALA A 735 43.49 12.66 -7.40
C ALA A 735 44.08 13.94 -6.79
N GLY A 736 45.28 13.82 -6.20
CA GLY A 736 45.99 14.96 -5.59
C GLY A 736 45.35 15.43 -4.27
N PRO A 737 45.42 16.73 -3.94
CA PRO A 737 44.91 17.25 -2.67
C PRO A 737 43.39 17.10 -2.50
N TRP A 738 42.64 16.94 -3.59
CA TRP A 738 41.20 16.67 -3.56
C TRP A 738 40.87 15.28 -3.00
N GLY A 739 41.78 14.31 -3.14
CA GLY A 739 41.63 12.97 -2.57
C GLY A 739 41.59 12.94 -1.04
N TRP A 740 42.07 14.00 -0.38
CA TRP A 740 41.99 14.17 1.08
C TRP A 740 40.61 14.68 1.54
N LEU A 741 39.79 15.17 0.61
CA LEU A 741 38.47 15.73 0.86
C LEU A 741 37.35 14.83 0.32
N PHE A 742 37.54 14.26 -0.87
CA PHE A 742 36.55 13.44 -1.56
C PHE A 742 37.17 12.17 -2.16
N GLN A 743 36.37 11.12 -2.25
CA GLN A 743 36.73 9.89 -2.96
C GLN A 743 35.53 9.39 -3.75
N PHE A 744 35.76 8.94 -4.98
CA PHE A 744 34.70 8.33 -5.77
C PHE A 744 34.59 6.84 -5.43
N SER A 745 33.40 6.41 -5.00
CA SER A 745 33.13 5.00 -4.68
C SER A 745 32.50 4.32 -5.88
N LYS A 746 33.18 3.31 -6.44
CA LYS A 746 32.65 2.48 -7.53
C LYS A 746 31.42 1.66 -7.12
N GLU A 747 31.33 1.27 -5.85
CA GLU A 747 30.20 0.49 -5.30
C GLU A 747 28.91 1.30 -5.18
N THR A 748 29.02 2.61 -4.91
CA THR A 748 27.85 3.50 -4.74
C THR A 748 27.64 4.46 -5.90
N GLY A 749 28.47 4.39 -6.94
CA GLY A 749 28.38 5.24 -8.13
C GLY A 749 28.48 6.74 -7.84
N GLY A 750 29.05 7.13 -6.69
CA GLY A 750 28.94 8.51 -6.19
C GLY A 750 30.13 9.00 -5.36
N LEU A 751 30.17 10.32 -5.18
CA LEU A 751 31.15 11.04 -4.37
C LEU A 751 30.94 10.75 -2.88
N ARG A 752 31.99 10.27 -2.20
CA ARG A 752 32.10 10.08 -0.75
C ARG A 752 32.99 11.15 -0.12
N TYR A 753 32.71 11.51 1.12
CA TYR A 753 33.41 12.56 1.85
C TYR A 753 34.39 11.97 2.89
N GLN A 754 35.64 12.42 2.85
CA GLN A 754 36.68 11.93 3.75
C GLN A 754 36.51 12.43 5.20
N PRO A 755 37.01 11.70 6.22
CA PRO A 755 36.85 12.07 7.63
C PRO A 755 37.34 13.47 8.01
N LEU A 756 38.41 13.96 7.38
CA LEU A 756 38.95 15.31 7.62
C LEU A 756 37.92 16.39 7.27
N LEU A 757 37.31 16.29 6.09
CA LEU A 757 36.27 17.22 5.66
C LEU A 757 35.04 17.13 6.57
N LEU A 758 34.63 15.92 6.98
CA LEU A 758 33.54 15.75 7.93
C LEU A 758 33.82 16.43 9.27
N MET A 759 35.04 16.34 9.79
CA MET A 759 35.43 17.02 11.03
C MET A 759 35.35 18.55 10.90
N LEU A 760 35.88 19.10 9.80
CA LEU A 760 35.84 20.54 9.53
C LEU A 760 34.40 21.05 9.36
N MET A 761 33.57 20.32 8.60
CA MET A 761 32.16 20.65 8.39
C MET A 761 31.34 20.49 9.68
N GLY A 762 31.66 19.50 10.51
CA GLY A 762 31.07 19.34 11.85
C GLY A 762 31.38 20.51 12.77
N LEU A 763 32.64 20.95 12.81
CA LEU A 763 33.04 22.13 13.58
C LEU A 763 32.32 23.39 13.06
N ALA A 764 32.27 23.59 11.74
CA ALA A 764 31.58 24.71 11.12
C ALA A 764 30.07 24.69 11.45
N ALA A 765 29.42 23.53 11.37
CA ALA A 765 28.00 23.39 11.72
C ALA A 765 27.75 23.73 13.20
N CYS A 766 28.58 23.27 14.12
CA CYS A 766 28.47 23.62 15.55
C CYS A 766 28.60 25.12 15.79
N VAL A 767 29.56 25.78 15.14
CA VAL A 767 29.76 27.23 15.25
C VAL A 767 28.54 27.98 14.69
N LEU A 768 28.06 27.61 13.50
CA LEU A 768 26.93 28.25 12.84
C LEU A 768 25.62 28.07 13.63
N ILE A 769 25.35 26.87 14.16
CA ILE A 769 24.23 26.62 15.06
C ILE A 769 24.38 27.48 16.33
N GLY A 770 25.59 27.58 16.89
CA GLY A 770 25.87 28.47 18.01
C GLY A 770 25.55 29.93 17.72
N VAL A 771 25.88 30.43 16.52
CA VAL A 771 25.54 31.79 16.07
C VAL A 771 24.03 31.99 15.95
N ILE A 772 23.30 31.01 15.40
CA ILE A 772 21.83 31.06 15.27
C ILE A 772 21.14 31.00 16.64
N VAL A 773 21.72 30.25 17.59
CA VAL A 773 21.14 30.06 18.93
C VAL A 773 21.44 31.22 19.88
N ARG A 774 22.47 32.04 19.61
CA ARG A 774 22.78 33.19 20.47
C ARG A 774 21.60 34.16 20.54
N PRO A 775 21.15 34.55 21.75
CA PRO A 775 20.13 35.58 21.89
C PRO A 775 20.67 36.88 21.32
N ARG A 776 19.96 37.48 20.35
CA ARG A 776 20.29 38.81 19.84
C ARG A 776 19.67 39.85 20.76
N GLU A 777 20.51 40.72 21.31
CA GLU A 777 20.08 41.98 21.92
C GLU A 777 19.59 42.91 20.80
N THR A 778 18.33 42.80 20.42
CA THR A 778 17.65 43.83 19.63
C THR A 778 16.41 44.30 20.38
N LEU A 779 16.42 45.60 20.66
CA LEU A 779 15.36 46.39 21.26
C LEU A 779 14.03 46.23 20.48
N VAL A 780 12.94 46.03 21.23
CA VAL A 780 11.52 46.23 20.86
C VAL A 780 10.87 45.18 19.93
N GLU A 781 10.37 44.10 20.54
CA GLU A 781 8.93 43.80 20.74
C GLU A 781 8.82 42.45 21.49
N PRO A 782 8.03 42.34 22.57
CA PRO A 782 7.94 41.11 23.34
C PRO A 782 7.33 39.97 22.50
N PRO A 783 7.61 38.70 22.84
CA PRO A 783 6.86 37.58 22.29
C PRO A 783 5.42 37.69 22.80
N PHE A 784 4.44 37.49 21.92
CA PHE A 784 3.09 37.02 22.24
C PHE A 784 2.56 37.46 23.63
N ARG A 785 2.20 38.73 23.81
CA ARG A 785 1.23 39.08 24.85
C ARG A 785 -0.16 38.79 24.30
N THR A 786 -0.65 37.58 24.53
CA THR A 786 -2.08 37.43 24.78
C THR A 786 -2.34 38.11 26.11
N GLU A 787 -2.96 39.29 26.10
CA GLU A 787 -3.64 39.73 27.32
C GLU A 787 -4.60 38.61 27.73
N PRO A 788 -4.64 38.20 29.01
CA PRO A 788 -5.66 37.26 29.44
C PRO A 788 -7.00 37.93 29.17
N VAL A 789 -7.77 37.36 28.25
CA VAL A 789 -9.19 37.67 28.15
C VAL A 789 -9.78 37.23 29.48
N THR A 790 -9.89 38.17 30.41
CA THR A 790 -10.73 38.02 31.57
C THR A 790 -12.12 37.74 31.02
N ASN A 791 -12.67 36.57 31.33
CA ASN A 791 -14.08 36.23 31.13
C ASN A 791 -14.94 37.27 31.88
N ALA A 792 -15.17 38.42 31.25
CA ALA A 792 -16.28 39.29 31.62
C ALA A 792 -17.53 38.59 31.12
N GLY A 793 -18.30 38.03 32.05
CA GLY A 793 -19.60 37.43 31.77
C GLY A 793 -20.53 38.38 31.00
N PRO A 794 -21.60 37.86 30.40
CA PRO A 794 -22.49 38.67 29.57
C PRO A 794 -23.06 39.84 30.37
N PRO A 795 -23.26 41.01 29.76
CA PRO A 795 -23.79 42.16 30.46
C PRO A 795 -25.19 41.84 30.96
N VAL A 796 -25.37 41.90 32.29
CA VAL A 796 -26.68 41.88 32.93
C VAL A 796 -27.43 43.11 32.43
N LEU A 797 -28.41 42.89 31.56
CA LEU A 797 -29.38 43.89 31.16
C LEU A 797 -30.22 44.23 32.40
N ALA A 798 -30.03 45.44 32.94
CA ALA A 798 -30.93 46.01 33.92
C ALA A 798 -32.33 46.21 33.29
N PRO A 799 -33.42 45.92 34.02
CA PRO A 799 -34.77 46.09 33.51
C PRO A 799 -35.08 47.58 33.38
N ARG A 800 -35.39 48.04 32.16
CA ARG A 800 -36.11 49.31 31.97
C ARG A 800 -37.60 49.04 32.15
N GLN A 801 -38.20 49.86 33.01
CA GLN A 801 -39.64 49.95 33.30
C GLN A 801 -40.48 50.16 32.06
#